data_AF-A0A7X6WDU0-F1
#
_entry.id   AF-A0A7X6WDU0-F1
#
_cell.length_a   1.000
_cell.length_b   1.000
_cell.length_c   1.000
_cell.angle_alpha   90.00
_cell.angle_beta   90.00
_cell.angle_gamma   90.00
#
_symmetry.space_group_name_H-M   'P 1'
#
loop_
_entity.id
_entity.type
_entity.pdbx_description
1 polymer ?
#
loop_
_entity_poly.entity_id
_entity_poly.type
_entity_poly.pdbx_seq_one_letter_code
_entity_poly.pdbx_strand_id
1 'polypeptide(L)'
;NSKEQVWFLEASQIVEVVIDVEGVTTTFELVKGMKVEQPADPAEKVGYTFKGWFTTESMTEAYDFDSLVTKDLTIYAVWEINKYEVKIYDEDGITLLETLEVTYNTLPTPATPSKASTAEYTYEFAGWSPALVVATEATSYKATYTSTVNQYTYIFYDEDGSTVIKEATVDYGSAIVAPNDPSKAATAEHTYTFDKWTPEVPETITEDISFTASYSSTVNQYTVTYKVDGLDDVVDTYEYGATLTIRPNLAKDGYSFSWNPSSLPATMPGENLVVTGTFTVNTYDITYETYFDEVTDPSDFTTLINTYVYGVGVALLDEPTDRISATFEGWYLSDDFSGSAVTSISTTQFGNITLYAKWVTREYTVTFEVEGEEPITKPVKHSHELGTLPIAPVKPGYIFISWRDSNEVEYLATTTITADVTLEAFYIAYIVNDEASLILALSAAEITEIEFSNDVELTKDLDIDRDAFILDTKTFTFDLKEFTIYFKQTTDYQKYELNGLFKDGTINIDNTNGHYELTGMVNTNVTVQIINSSGSTVILNGYWGNVGIDDTNGKTVINATVNEVSVSQGAKLEINEDAVVEKLEAEKEAEVKIDNKAEVKEFDVEEDTDIYFGEDKALTIIFMSEGKAIRVEKIKKGETVKRPVDPIKEDYDFVNWFTTEAMTDAFDFGVAIDENLTIYAQWELSPYKIQFFNVDVEMTDLAQTYKTGDIIIFAIPSIEGHNFLGWFDNQDLSGDRVLGLDSESEGHKKFMVNLKVF
;
A
#
# COMPACT_ATOMS: atom_id res chain seq x y z
N ASN A 1 97.45 -85.63 130.49
CA ASN A 1 97.62 -85.11 129.12
C ASN A 1 96.25 -84.86 128.53
N SER A 2 96.05 -83.70 127.91
CA SER A 2 94.77 -83.25 127.36
C SER A 2 94.28 -84.15 126.23
N LYS A 3 92.96 -84.37 126.18
CA LYS A 3 92.23 -84.66 124.96
C LYS A 3 91.41 -83.42 124.64
N GLU A 4 91.54 -82.91 123.42
CA GLU A 4 90.67 -81.84 122.93
C GLU A 4 89.29 -82.43 122.60
N GLN A 5 88.23 -81.67 122.86
CA GLN A 5 86.86 -82.06 122.51
C GLN A 5 86.49 -81.42 121.17
N VAL A 6 86.12 -82.26 120.20
CA VAL A 6 85.50 -81.82 118.95
C VAL A 6 84.07 -81.41 119.27
N TRP A 7 83.69 -80.19 118.90
CA TRP A 7 82.31 -79.71 119.00
C TRP A 7 81.52 -80.18 117.79
N PHE A 8 80.38 -80.83 118.04
CA PHE A 8 79.34 -81.01 117.03
C PHE A 8 78.37 -79.84 117.15
N LEU A 9 78.04 -79.18 116.03
CA LEU A 9 76.86 -78.30 115.98
C LEU A 9 75.59 -79.16 116.01
N GLU A 10 74.54 -78.65 116.64
CA GLU A 10 73.21 -79.23 116.51
C GLU A 10 72.63 -78.87 115.13
N ALA A 11 71.88 -79.81 114.53
CA ALA A 11 71.15 -79.58 113.28
C ALA A 11 70.08 -78.45 113.41
N SER A 12 69.75 -78.03 114.63
CA SER A 12 68.90 -76.87 114.94
C SER A 12 69.48 -75.52 114.48
N GLN A 13 70.75 -75.48 114.07
CA GLN A 13 71.46 -74.26 113.62
C GLN A 13 71.93 -74.31 112.16
N ILE A 14 71.45 -75.25 111.36
CA ILE A 14 71.67 -75.30 109.90
C ILE A 14 70.40 -74.79 109.20
N VAL A 15 70.56 -74.16 108.04
CA VAL A 15 69.47 -73.77 107.12
C VAL A 15 69.82 -74.19 105.69
N GLU A 16 68.82 -74.57 104.91
CA GLU A 16 68.97 -74.97 103.50
C GLU A 16 68.72 -73.78 102.57
N VAL A 17 69.70 -73.44 101.73
CA VAL A 17 69.49 -72.54 100.58
C VAL A 17 69.54 -73.34 99.30
N VAL A 18 68.43 -73.35 98.57
CA VAL A 18 68.33 -73.95 97.24
C VAL A 18 68.48 -72.84 96.21
N ILE A 19 69.45 -72.96 95.30
CA ILE A 19 69.62 -72.06 94.16
C ILE A 19 69.10 -72.77 92.92
N ASP A 20 68.05 -72.24 92.32
CA ASP A 20 67.34 -72.82 91.18
C ASP A 20 67.63 -72.04 89.88
N VAL A 21 68.05 -72.76 88.84
CA VAL A 21 68.27 -72.23 87.50
C VAL A 21 67.47 -73.09 86.51
N GLU A 22 66.26 -72.65 86.17
CA GLU A 22 65.32 -73.34 85.27
C GLU A 22 64.97 -74.79 85.68
N GLY A 23 64.81 -75.02 86.99
CA GLY A 23 64.55 -76.34 87.58
C GLY A 23 65.81 -77.16 87.83
N VAL A 24 67.00 -76.63 87.53
CA VAL A 24 68.29 -77.21 87.93
C VAL A 24 68.70 -76.61 89.28
N THR A 25 68.54 -77.38 90.35
CA THR A 25 68.79 -76.93 91.72
C THR A 25 70.19 -77.27 92.23
N THR A 26 70.78 -76.35 93.01
CA THR A 26 71.99 -76.56 93.80
C THR A 26 71.70 -76.20 95.26
N THR A 27 71.78 -77.18 96.16
CA THR A 27 71.56 -77.00 97.60
C THR A 27 72.85 -76.65 98.33
N PHE A 28 72.76 -75.66 99.23
CA PHE A 28 73.81 -75.27 100.18
C PHE A 28 73.29 -75.39 101.62
N GLU A 29 73.93 -76.22 102.43
CA GLU A 29 73.75 -76.21 103.89
C GLU A 29 74.69 -75.19 104.53
N LEU A 30 74.17 -74.23 105.30
CA LEU A 30 74.98 -73.26 106.01
C LEU A 30 74.47 -72.97 107.43
N VAL A 31 75.36 -72.47 108.28
CA VAL A 31 75.01 -72.10 109.66
C VAL A 31 74.07 -70.89 109.65
N LYS A 32 72.95 -71.01 110.36
CA LYS A 32 71.90 -69.99 110.49
C LYS A 32 72.49 -68.65 110.94
N GLY A 33 72.27 -67.60 110.16
CA GLY A 33 72.82 -66.27 110.37
C GLY A 33 74.08 -65.96 109.55
N MET A 34 74.59 -66.90 108.75
CA MET A 34 75.60 -66.62 107.73
C MET A 34 74.95 -66.06 106.44
N LYS A 35 75.80 -65.56 105.53
CA LYS A 35 75.43 -65.23 104.15
C LYS A 35 75.65 -66.47 103.26
N VAL A 36 74.95 -66.53 102.14
CA VAL A 36 75.25 -67.44 101.03
C VAL A 36 76.06 -66.67 99.97
N GLU A 37 77.08 -67.29 99.39
CA GLU A 37 77.90 -66.66 98.35
C GLU A 37 77.10 -66.56 97.04
N GLN A 38 77.12 -65.40 96.38
CA GLN A 38 76.40 -65.22 95.12
C GLN A 38 77.02 -66.12 94.03
N PRO A 39 76.22 -66.96 93.32
CA PRO A 39 76.70 -67.70 92.16
C PRO A 39 77.20 -66.76 91.07
N ALA A 40 78.07 -67.26 90.18
CA ALA A 40 78.23 -66.62 88.89
C ALA A 40 76.86 -66.54 88.18
N ASP A 41 76.56 -65.40 87.57
CA ASP A 41 75.28 -65.20 86.88
C ASP A 41 75.08 -66.28 85.78
N PRO A 42 73.84 -66.73 85.52
CA PRO A 42 73.59 -67.79 84.57
C PRO A 42 74.09 -67.47 83.16
N ALA A 43 74.45 -68.52 82.41
CA ALA A 43 74.86 -68.38 81.01
C ALA A 43 73.79 -67.63 80.17
N GLU A 44 74.25 -66.88 79.16
CA GLU A 44 73.39 -66.03 78.33
C GLU A 44 72.22 -66.82 77.70
N LYS A 45 70.99 -66.44 78.06
CA LYS A 45 69.77 -67.01 77.54
C LYS A 45 69.28 -66.18 76.35
N VAL A 46 69.57 -66.65 75.14
CA VAL A 46 69.29 -65.91 73.88
C VAL A 46 67.83 -65.44 73.82
N GLY A 47 67.64 -64.12 73.65
CA GLY A 47 66.31 -63.49 73.61
C GLY A 47 65.70 -63.15 74.97
N TYR A 48 66.43 -63.32 76.07
CA TYR A 48 66.01 -63.00 77.42
C TYR A 48 67.09 -62.20 78.17
N THR A 49 66.68 -61.24 78.99
CA THR A 49 67.56 -60.46 79.86
C THR A 49 67.50 -61.06 81.26
N PHE A 50 68.64 -61.56 81.78
CA PHE A 50 68.75 -61.95 83.19
C PHE A 50 68.52 -60.72 84.08
N LYS A 51 67.60 -60.83 85.05
CA LYS A 51 67.21 -59.72 85.96
C LYS A 51 67.83 -59.84 87.34
N GLY A 52 68.65 -60.87 87.57
CA GLY A 52 69.17 -61.22 88.89
C GLY A 52 68.40 -62.38 89.52
N TRP A 53 68.59 -62.49 90.83
CA TRP A 53 68.15 -63.60 91.66
C TRP A 53 66.97 -63.16 92.53
N PHE A 54 65.92 -63.97 92.65
CA PHE A 54 64.66 -63.61 93.32
C PHE A 54 64.20 -64.69 94.29
N THR A 55 63.42 -64.30 95.31
CA THR A 55 62.83 -65.25 96.28
C THR A 55 61.60 -66.00 95.72
N THR A 56 61.14 -65.62 94.53
CA THR A 56 59.98 -66.19 93.83
C THR A 56 60.17 -66.09 92.31
N GLU A 57 59.63 -67.06 91.56
CA GLU A 57 59.58 -67.03 90.09
C GLU A 57 58.79 -65.82 89.54
N SER A 58 57.83 -65.29 90.32
CA SER A 58 56.95 -64.17 89.96
C SER A 58 57.63 -62.79 89.91
N MET A 59 58.97 -62.72 90.01
CA MET A 59 59.76 -61.49 89.90
C MET A 59 59.47 -60.42 90.97
N THR A 60 58.76 -60.74 92.06
CA THR A 60 58.21 -59.73 92.99
C THR A 60 59.20 -59.20 94.02
N GLU A 61 60.18 -60.00 94.43
CA GLU A 61 61.20 -59.63 95.42
C GLU A 61 62.58 -60.16 94.99
N ALA A 62 63.48 -59.26 94.65
CA ALA A 62 64.88 -59.59 94.37
C ALA A 62 65.59 -59.99 95.67
N TYR A 63 66.44 -61.01 95.60
CA TYR A 63 67.22 -61.49 96.74
C TYR A 63 68.56 -60.74 96.83
N ASP A 64 68.85 -60.23 98.03
CA ASP A 64 70.11 -59.62 98.39
C ASP A 64 71.05 -60.64 99.05
N PHE A 65 72.16 -60.96 98.39
CA PHE A 65 73.17 -61.88 98.94
C PHE A 65 73.97 -61.30 100.12
N ASP A 66 73.90 -59.98 100.35
CA ASP A 66 74.44 -59.39 101.58
C ASP A 66 73.53 -59.61 102.81
N SER A 67 72.31 -60.12 102.63
CA SER A 67 71.37 -60.42 103.72
C SER A 67 71.62 -61.78 104.40
N LEU A 68 71.44 -61.84 105.72
CA LEU A 68 71.70 -63.05 106.52
C LEU A 68 70.59 -64.09 106.37
N VAL A 69 70.97 -65.34 106.06
CA VAL A 69 70.03 -66.46 105.91
C VAL A 69 69.60 -66.96 107.29
N THR A 70 68.32 -66.79 107.63
CA THR A 70 67.78 -67.10 108.96
C THR A 70 66.72 -68.21 108.97
N LYS A 71 66.31 -68.69 107.80
CA LYS A 71 65.38 -69.80 107.55
C LYS A 71 65.71 -70.39 106.18
N ASP A 72 65.12 -71.54 105.87
CA ASP A 72 65.26 -72.17 104.56
C ASP A 72 64.63 -71.30 103.44
N LEU A 73 65.23 -71.35 102.26
CA LEU A 73 65.01 -70.38 101.18
C LEU A 73 65.34 -71.00 99.81
N THR A 74 64.45 -70.82 98.83
CA THR A 74 64.78 -71.03 97.40
C THR A 74 65.03 -69.67 96.74
N ILE A 75 66.13 -69.58 95.99
CA ILE A 75 66.53 -68.41 95.21
C ILE A 75 66.50 -68.81 93.73
N TYR A 76 65.64 -68.17 92.95
CA TYR A 76 65.44 -68.45 91.53
C TYR A 76 66.26 -67.49 90.68
N ALA A 77 66.96 -68.01 89.68
CA ALA A 77 67.38 -67.21 88.54
C ALA A 77 66.15 -66.76 87.75
N VAL A 78 66.07 -65.48 87.39
CA VAL A 78 64.91 -64.90 86.71
C VAL A 78 65.36 -64.14 85.47
N TRP A 79 64.63 -64.33 84.36
CA TRP A 79 64.84 -63.60 83.12
C TRP A 79 63.53 -62.97 82.63
N GLU A 80 63.62 -61.74 82.15
CA GLU A 80 62.56 -61.09 81.37
C GLU A 80 62.75 -61.43 79.90
N ILE A 81 61.67 -61.70 79.16
CA ILE A 81 61.75 -61.87 77.71
C ILE A 81 62.07 -60.53 77.04
N ASN A 82 63.04 -60.51 76.13
CA ASN A 82 63.40 -59.28 75.44
C ASN A 82 62.24 -58.80 74.57
N LYS A 83 62.15 -57.48 74.41
CA LYS A 83 61.25 -56.83 73.47
C LYS A 83 62.06 -55.97 72.51
N TYR A 84 61.57 -55.86 71.28
CA TYR A 84 62.24 -55.14 70.20
C TYR A 84 61.30 -54.10 69.59
N GLU A 85 61.85 -52.93 69.32
CA GLU A 85 61.17 -51.85 68.62
C GLU A 85 61.12 -52.19 67.12
N VAL A 86 59.91 -52.33 66.59
CA VAL A 86 59.65 -52.58 65.16
C VAL A 86 58.97 -51.35 64.59
N LYS A 87 59.60 -50.69 63.61
CA LYS A 87 59.08 -49.47 62.98
C LYS A 87 58.42 -49.76 61.64
N ILE A 88 57.19 -49.32 61.49
CA ILE A 88 56.36 -49.52 60.31
C ILE A 88 56.28 -48.18 59.58
N TYR A 89 56.81 -48.15 58.36
CA TYR A 89 56.82 -46.98 57.49
C TYR A 89 55.88 -47.18 56.29
N ASP A 90 55.46 -46.09 55.68
CA ASP A 90 54.82 -46.12 54.37
C ASP A 90 55.84 -46.47 53.26
N GLU A 91 55.38 -46.54 52.01
CA GLU A 91 56.18 -46.88 50.82
C GLU A 91 57.41 -45.96 50.62
N ASP A 92 57.35 -44.71 51.07
CA ASP A 92 58.50 -43.79 51.07
C ASP A 92 59.65 -44.29 51.98
N GLY A 93 59.34 -44.98 53.08
CA GLY A 93 60.27 -45.33 54.15
C GLY A 93 60.77 -44.17 54.99
N ILE A 94 60.03 -43.07 55.02
CA ILE A 94 60.34 -41.84 55.78
C ILE A 94 59.16 -41.53 56.71
N THR A 95 57.94 -41.64 56.18
CA THR A 95 56.69 -41.48 56.92
C THR A 95 56.47 -42.70 57.82
N LEU A 96 56.69 -42.52 59.13
CA LEU A 96 56.42 -43.53 60.15
C LEU A 96 54.91 -43.63 60.37
N LEU A 97 54.34 -44.79 60.08
CA LEU A 97 52.92 -45.10 60.29
C LEU A 97 52.66 -45.50 61.75
N GLU A 98 53.46 -46.43 62.27
CA GLU A 98 53.38 -46.89 63.67
C GLU A 98 54.71 -47.48 64.17
N THR A 99 54.81 -47.62 65.50
CA THR A 99 55.90 -48.33 66.17
C THR A 99 55.30 -49.42 67.06
N LEU A 100 55.76 -50.65 66.90
CA LEU A 100 55.32 -51.82 67.65
C LEU A 100 56.40 -52.25 68.65
N GLU A 101 55.99 -52.63 69.86
CA GLU A 101 56.85 -53.27 70.86
C GLU A 101 56.60 -54.79 70.82
N VAL A 102 57.53 -55.55 70.23
CA VAL A 102 57.32 -56.97 69.89
C VAL A 102 58.19 -57.86 70.76
N THR A 103 57.61 -58.88 71.40
CA THR A 103 58.35 -59.84 72.23
C THR A 103 59.21 -60.78 71.39
N TYR A 104 60.37 -61.18 71.93
CA TYR A 104 61.32 -62.07 71.27
C TYR A 104 60.65 -63.32 70.67
N ASN A 105 61.05 -63.67 69.45
CA ASN A 105 60.57 -64.83 68.70
C ASN A 105 59.04 -64.84 68.43
N THR A 106 58.40 -63.66 68.42
CA THR A 106 57.02 -63.48 67.92
C THR A 106 57.00 -62.64 66.64
N LEU A 107 55.97 -62.80 65.82
CA LEU A 107 55.80 -62.04 64.57
C LEU A 107 55.11 -60.69 64.88
N PRO A 108 55.60 -59.55 64.34
CA PRO A 108 54.83 -58.31 64.39
C PRO A 108 53.48 -58.47 63.68
N THR A 109 52.45 -57.79 64.17
CA THR A 109 51.13 -57.71 63.54
C THR A 109 50.76 -56.25 63.27
N PRO A 110 51.31 -55.62 62.21
CA PRO A 110 51.00 -54.23 61.89
C PRO A 110 49.55 -54.00 61.49
N ALA A 111 49.08 -52.77 61.64
CA ALA A 111 47.84 -52.33 61.01
C ALA A 111 48.01 -52.31 59.48
N THR A 112 47.02 -52.82 58.73
CA THR A 112 47.01 -52.75 57.26
C THR A 112 46.84 -51.29 56.82
N PRO A 113 47.81 -50.68 56.12
CA PRO A 113 47.71 -49.30 55.68
C PRO A 113 46.83 -49.18 54.42
N SER A 114 46.32 -47.98 54.18
CA SER A 114 45.54 -47.65 52.98
C SER A 114 46.10 -46.41 52.29
N LYS A 115 46.18 -46.48 50.97
CA LYS A 115 46.69 -45.41 50.09
C LYS A 115 45.52 -44.90 49.25
N ALA A 116 45.30 -43.58 49.26
CA ALA A 116 44.22 -42.97 48.51
C ALA A 116 44.42 -43.16 46.99
N SER A 117 43.33 -43.45 46.27
CA SER A 117 43.34 -43.46 44.81
C SER A 117 43.58 -42.07 44.23
N THR A 118 44.19 -42.01 43.05
CA THR A 118 44.21 -40.83 42.18
C THR A 118 43.18 -41.00 41.07
N ALA A 119 43.04 -40.03 40.16
CA ALA A 119 42.27 -40.22 38.93
C ALA A 119 42.89 -41.30 38.02
N GLU A 120 44.21 -41.43 38.01
CA GLU A 120 44.94 -42.41 37.19
C GLU A 120 44.95 -43.82 37.79
N TYR A 121 45.12 -43.96 39.12
CA TYR A 121 45.34 -45.27 39.77
C TYR A 121 44.48 -45.49 41.03
N THR A 122 44.01 -46.72 41.18
CA THR A 122 43.59 -47.30 42.46
C THR A 122 44.72 -48.15 43.03
N TYR A 123 44.97 -48.06 44.34
CA TYR A 123 46.04 -48.78 45.03
C TYR A 123 45.49 -49.85 45.99
N GLU A 124 46.03 -51.06 45.91
CA GLU A 124 45.77 -52.15 46.87
C GLU A 124 47.05 -52.45 47.66
N PHE A 125 46.92 -52.79 48.95
CA PHE A 125 48.06 -53.12 49.80
C PHE A 125 48.62 -54.52 49.47
N ALA A 126 49.87 -54.56 48.99
CA ALA A 126 50.52 -55.77 48.51
C ALA A 126 51.36 -56.49 49.58
N GLY A 127 51.76 -55.80 50.65
CA GLY A 127 52.49 -56.39 51.77
C GLY A 127 53.54 -55.48 52.38
N TRP A 128 54.52 -56.12 53.05
CA TRP A 128 55.63 -55.45 53.74
C TRP A 128 56.96 -55.77 53.06
N SER A 129 57.85 -54.79 52.99
CA SER A 129 59.23 -54.91 52.48
C SER A 129 60.24 -54.47 53.54
N PRO A 130 61.17 -55.33 53.99
CA PRO A 130 61.22 -56.78 53.72
C PRO A 130 59.97 -57.51 54.25
N ALA A 131 59.79 -58.78 53.88
CA ALA A 131 58.70 -59.59 54.42
C ALA A 131 58.83 -59.74 55.95
N LEU A 132 57.71 -59.72 56.67
CA LEU A 132 57.71 -59.80 58.13
C LEU A 132 58.35 -61.10 58.63
N VAL A 133 59.32 -60.97 59.54
CA VAL A 133 59.96 -62.07 60.26
C VAL A 133 59.80 -61.89 61.77
N VAL A 134 60.02 -62.98 62.54
CA VAL A 134 59.94 -62.93 64.01
C VAL A 134 60.99 -61.99 64.60
N ALA A 135 60.62 -61.27 65.66
CA ALA A 135 61.48 -60.27 66.28
C ALA A 135 62.64 -60.92 67.06
N THR A 136 63.85 -60.78 66.54
CA THR A 136 65.10 -61.16 67.22
C THR A 136 66.02 -59.96 67.48
N GLU A 137 65.79 -58.85 66.79
CA GLU A 137 66.44 -57.55 66.94
C GLU A 137 65.47 -56.42 66.56
N ALA A 138 65.83 -55.17 66.84
CA ALA A 138 65.05 -54.01 66.42
C ALA A 138 65.20 -53.80 64.90
N THR A 139 64.08 -53.59 64.19
CA THR A 139 64.05 -53.59 62.73
C THR A 139 62.96 -52.66 62.18
N SER A 140 62.92 -52.48 60.86
CA SER A 140 61.89 -51.69 60.19
C SER A 140 61.38 -52.33 58.89
N TYR A 141 60.12 -52.01 58.58
CA TYR A 141 59.40 -52.50 57.42
C TYR A 141 58.72 -51.32 56.71
N LYS A 142 58.62 -51.38 55.38
CA LYS A 142 57.87 -50.42 54.55
C LYS A 142 56.63 -51.08 53.94
N ALA A 143 55.54 -50.33 53.82
CA ALA A 143 54.38 -50.75 53.04
C ALA A 143 54.76 -50.89 51.55
N THR A 144 54.08 -51.79 50.84
CA THR A 144 54.12 -51.85 49.37
C THR A 144 52.71 -51.93 48.82
N TYR A 145 52.47 -51.34 47.65
CA TYR A 145 51.16 -51.32 47.00
C TYR A 145 51.24 -51.81 45.55
N THR A 146 50.16 -52.45 45.08
CA THR A 146 49.90 -52.69 43.66
C THR A 146 48.95 -51.63 43.13
N SER A 147 49.27 -51.02 42.00
CA SER A 147 48.44 -50.01 41.34
C SER A 147 47.73 -50.59 40.11
N THR A 148 46.43 -50.34 40.01
CA THR A 148 45.60 -50.66 38.85
C THR A 148 45.17 -49.34 38.21
N VAL A 149 45.29 -49.23 36.88
CA VAL A 149 44.83 -48.04 36.14
C VAL A 149 43.30 -47.97 36.24
N ASN A 150 42.76 -46.79 36.56
CA ASN A 150 41.32 -46.57 36.58
C ASN A 150 40.74 -46.54 35.17
N GLN A 151 39.49 -46.94 35.02
CA GLN A 151 38.76 -46.87 33.75
C GLN A 151 37.62 -45.87 33.82
N TYR A 152 37.38 -45.19 32.70
CA TYR A 152 36.34 -44.18 32.51
C TYR A 152 35.58 -44.44 31.21
N THR A 153 34.34 -43.97 31.16
CA THR A 153 33.39 -44.22 30.06
C THR A 153 33.05 -42.94 29.32
N TYR A 154 33.17 -42.97 27.99
CA TYR A 154 32.66 -41.90 27.13
C TYR A 154 31.45 -42.35 26.32
N ILE A 155 30.45 -41.47 26.20
CA ILE A 155 29.19 -41.75 25.49
C ILE A 155 28.83 -40.61 24.53
N PHE A 156 28.57 -40.95 23.27
CA PHE A 156 28.05 -40.04 22.24
C PHE A 156 26.55 -40.31 22.02
N TYR A 157 25.74 -39.26 22.01
CA TYR A 157 24.28 -39.30 21.88
C TYR A 157 23.76 -38.50 20.68
N ASP A 158 22.50 -38.72 20.30
CA ASP A 158 21.73 -37.80 19.46
C ASP A 158 21.55 -36.41 20.10
N GLU A 159 20.91 -35.47 19.39
CA GLU A 159 20.77 -34.07 19.85
C GLU A 159 19.96 -33.93 21.15
N ASP A 160 18.97 -34.81 21.34
CA ASP A 160 18.11 -34.86 22.53
C ASP A 160 18.74 -35.59 23.73
N GLY A 161 19.94 -36.18 23.58
CA GLY A 161 20.59 -36.97 24.63
C GLY A 161 19.88 -38.31 24.93
N SER A 162 19.10 -38.82 23.97
CA SER A 162 18.16 -39.93 24.14
C SER A 162 18.66 -41.27 23.57
N THR A 163 19.36 -41.23 22.43
CA THR A 163 19.85 -42.42 21.73
C THR A 163 21.37 -42.47 21.78
N VAL A 164 21.94 -43.55 22.32
CA VAL A 164 23.39 -43.80 22.30
C VAL A 164 23.83 -44.12 20.87
N ILE A 165 24.69 -43.25 20.32
CA ILE A 165 25.36 -43.42 19.02
C ILE A 165 26.65 -44.24 19.19
N LYS A 166 27.39 -44.02 20.28
CA LYS A 166 28.59 -44.78 20.64
C LYS A 166 28.85 -44.73 22.15
N GLU A 167 29.30 -45.84 22.72
CA GLU A 167 29.75 -45.95 24.11
C GLU A 167 31.07 -46.74 24.14
N ALA A 168 32.00 -46.36 25.03
CA ALA A 168 33.19 -47.15 25.33
C ALA A 168 33.77 -46.82 26.72
N THR A 169 34.16 -47.86 27.45
CA THR A 169 34.94 -47.77 28.70
C THR A 169 36.41 -48.12 28.41
N VAL A 170 37.34 -47.27 28.85
CA VAL A 170 38.79 -47.37 28.56
C VAL A 170 39.64 -46.86 29.74
N ASP A 171 40.92 -47.22 29.75
CA ASP A 171 41.89 -46.80 30.78
C ASP A 171 42.11 -45.26 30.78
N TYR A 172 42.33 -44.66 31.95
CA TYR A 172 42.65 -43.23 32.11
C TYR A 172 43.77 -42.77 31.16
N GLY A 173 43.59 -41.61 30.53
CA GLY A 173 44.52 -41.06 29.55
C GLY A 173 44.42 -41.69 28.15
N SER A 174 43.55 -42.67 27.93
CA SER A 174 43.25 -43.19 26.59
C SER A 174 42.65 -42.11 25.69
N ALA A 175 42.97 -42.14 24.40
CA ALA A 175 42.45 -41.19 23.43
C ALA A 175 40.95 -41.41 23.16
N ILE A 176 40.16 -40.33 23.12
CA ILE A 176 38.74 -40.43 22.76
C ILE A 176 38.62 -40.53 21.23
N VAL A 177 37.96 -41.58 20.76
CA VAL A 177 37.67 -41.76 19.33
C VAL A 177 36.21 -41.40 19.10
N ALA A 178 35.93 -40.26 18.46
CA ALA A 178 34.59 -39.91 18.02
C ALA A 178 34.03 -40.97 17.04
N PRO A 179 32.70 -41.16 16.96
CA PRO A 179 32.08 -41.83 15.82
C PRO A 179 32.15 -40.94 14.56
N ASN A 180 31.78 -41.50 13.40
CA ASN A 180 31.55 -40.69 12.20
C ASN A 180 30.41 -39.68 12.44
N ASP A 181 30.47 -38.56 11.74
CA ASP A 181 29.44 -37.50 11.77
C ASP A 181 28.03 -38.08 11.58
N PRO A 182 27.09 -37.86 12.52
CA PRO A 182 25.76 -38.44 12.47
C PRO A 182 24.89 -37.72 11.43
N SER A 183 24.10 -38.48 10.68
CA SER A 183 23.17 -37.96 9.69
C SER A 183 21.77 -37.77 10.30
N LYS A 184 21.31 -36.52 10.40
CA LYS A 184 19.90 -36.20 10.70
C LYS A 184 19.09 -36.19 9.40
N ALA A 185 17.90 -36.80 9.42
CA ALA A 185 17.01 -36.82 8.26
C ALA A 185 16.46 -35.42 7.96
N ALA A 186 16.45 -35.03 6.68
CA ALA A 186 15.78 -33.80 6.24
C ALA A 186 14.26 -33.93 6.41
N THR A 187 13.60 -32.83 6.77
CA THR A 187 12.14 -32.69 6.75
C THR A 187 11.70 -32.00 5.45
N ALA A 188 10.40 -31.73 5.29
CA ALA A 188 9.92 -30.84 4.23
C ALA A 188 10.41 -29.40 4.42
N GLU A 189 10.53 -28.94 5.66
CA GLU A 189 10.88 -27.56 6.00
C GLU A 189 12.40 -27.32 5.93
N HIS A 190 13.20 -28.27 6.41
CA HIS A 190 14.64 -28.08 6.63
C HIS A 190 15.49 -29.28 6.18
N THR A 191 16.67 -28.97 5.67
CA THR A 191 17.84 -29.86 5.64
C THR A 191 18.72 -29.58 6.86
N TYR A 192 19.45 -30.60 7.33
CA TYR A 192 20.31 -30.50 8.52
C TYR A 192 21.72 -30.97 8.20
N THR A 193 22.73 -30.22 8.67
CA THR A 193 24.15 -30.57 8.56
C THR A 193 24.76 -30.62 9.95
N PHE A 194 25.45 -31.71 10.28
CA PHE A 194 26.17 -31.84 11.55
C PHE A 194 27.23 -30.73 11.69
N ASP A 195 27.25 -30.07 12.84
CA ASP A 195 28.19 -28.99 13.15
C ASP A 195 29.32 -29.50 14.05
N LYS A 196 28.98 -30.10 15.20
CA LYS A 196 29.95 -30.61 16.18
C LYS A 196 29.30 -31.46 17.27
N TRP A 197 30.15 -32.13 18.04
CA TRP A 197 29.83 -32.66 19.36
C TRP A 197 29.83 -31.56 20.41
N THR A 198 28.93 -31.64 21.39
CA THR A 198 28.88 -30.73 22.56
C THR A 198 28.85 -31.54 23.86
N PRO A 199 29.74 -31.29 24.83
CA PRO A 199 30.89 -30.39 24.81
C PRO A 199 31.93 -30.78 23.74
N GLU A 200 32.94 -29.92 23.56
CA GLU A 200 34.08 -30.24 22.67
C GLU A 200 34.82 -31.49 23.18
N VAL A 201 35.20 -32.38 22.26
CA VAL A 201 35.80 -33.68 22.61
C VAL A 201 37.27 -33.50 22.98
N PRO A 202 37.69 -33.77 24.23
CA PRO A 202 39.10 -33.68 24.61
C PRO A 202 39.91 -34.83 23.99
N GLU A 203 41.21 -34.61 23.78
CA GLU A 203 42.10 -35.60 23.17
C GLU A 203 42.11 -36.93 23.95
N THR A 204 42.04 -36.87 25.28
CA THR A 204 42.09 -38.03 26.19
C THR A 204 41.01 -37.97 27.26
N ILE A 205 40.61 -39.14 27.76
CA ILE A 205 39.62 -39.25 28.85
C ILE A 205 40.29 -39.22 30.23
N THR A 206 39.73 -38.42 31.14
CA THR A 206 40.19 -38.28 32.54
C THR A 206 39.07 -38.45 33.57
N GLU A 207 37.81 -38.45 33.13
CA GLU A 207 36.59 -38.67 33.91
C GLU A 207 35.48 -39.21 33.00
N ASP A 208 34.36 -39.70 33.56
CA ASP A 208 33.21 -40.12 32.76
C ASP A 208 32.56 -38.91 32.07
N ILE A 209 32.35 -38.99 30.75
CA ILE A 209 31.90 -37.84 29.94
C ILE A 209 30.89 -38.25 28.86
N SER A 210 29.91 -37.38 28.60
CA SER A 210 28.94 -37.56 27.52
C SER A 210 28.89 -36.36 26.57
N PHE A 211 28.57 -36.64 25.31
CA PHE A 211 28.50 -35.66 24.22
C PHE A 211 27.17 -35.81 23.47
N THR A 212 26.51 -34.72 23.13
CA THR A 212 25.34 -34.70 22.20
C THR A 212 25.74 -34.16 20.83
N ALA A 213 25.04 -34.61 19.79
CA ALA A 213 25.21 -34.10 18.43
C ALA A 213 24.57 -32.72 18.27
N SER A 214 25.27 -31.78 17.64
CA SER A 214 24.74 -30.46 17.27
C SER A 214 24.64 -30.33 15.76
N TYR A 215 23.56 -29.70 15.27
CA TYR A 215 23.27 -29.53 13.85
C TYR A 215 22.95 -28.08 13.51
N SER A 216 23.45 -27.64 12.36
CA SER A 216 22.92 -26.49 11.63
C SER A 216 21.73 -26.92 10.77
N SER A 217 20.81 -26.00 10.50
CA SER A 217 19.68 -26.22 9.58
C SER A 217 19.68 -25.20 8.44
N THR A 218 19.04 -25.56 7.33
CA THR A 218 18.83 -24.68 6.17
C THR A 218 17.43 -24.91 5.65
N VAL A 219 16.67 -23.84 5.40
CA VAL A 219 15.30 -23.92 4.90
C VAL A 219 15.33 -24.49 3.47
N ASN A 220 14.46 -25.46 3.19
CA ASN A 220 14.37 -26.07 1.87
C ASN A 220 13.72 -25.13 0.86
N GLN A 221 14.12 -25.24 -0.39
CA GLN A 221 13.52 -24.52 -1.52
C GLN A 221 12.81 -25.48 -2.47
N TYR A 222 11.65 -25.04 -2.96
CA TYR A 222 10.76 -25.75 -3.86
C TYR A 222 10.37 -24.84 -5.03
N THR A 223 9.95 -25.43 -6.15
CA THR A 223 9.61 -24.68 -7.36
C THR A 223 8.12 -24.66 -7.68
N VAL A 224 7.66 -23.55 -8.27
CA VAL A 224 6.37 -23.45 -8.96
C VAL A 224 6.66 -23.32 -10.46
N THR A 225 6.25 -24.33 -11.23
CA THR A 225 6.46 -24.38 -12.69
C THR A 225 5.17 -23.99 -13.40
N TYR A 226 5.19 -22.89 -14.16
CA TYR A 226 4.09 -22.42 -14.99
C TYR A 226 4.29 -22.88 -16.44
N LYS A 227 3.30 -23.60 -16.96
CA LYS A 227 3.31 -24.21 -18.30
C LYS A 227 2.17 -23.64 -19.13
N VAL A 228 2.46 -23.10 -20.31
CA VAL A 228 1.45 -22.62 -21.26
C VAL A 228 1.77 -23.17 -22.64
N ASP A 229 0.78 -23.76 -23.32
CA ASP A 229 1.03 -24.43 -24.61
C ASP A 229 1.52 -23.43 -25.67
N GLY A 230 2.64 -23.77 -26.31
CA GLY A 230 3.35 -22.90 -27.26
C GLY A 230 4.29 -21.84 -26.65
N LEU A 231 4.49 -21.81 -25.33
CA LEU A 231 5.49 -20.97 -24.64
C LEU A 231 6.49 -21.84 -23.86
N ASP A 232 7.64 -21.27 -23.50
CA ASP A 232 8.63 -21.93 -22.64
C ASP A 232 8.15 -22.01 -21.17
N ASP A 233 8.62 -23.03 -20.44
CA ASP A 233 8.32 -23.23 -19.00
C ASP A 233 8.94 -22.11 -18.15
N VAL A 234 8.11 -21.39 -17.38
CA VAL A 234 8.59 -20.43 -16.37
C VAL A 234 8.67 -21.12 -15.01
N VAL A 235 9.82 -21.05 -14.35
CA VAL A 235 10.07 -21.71 -13.06
C VAL A 235 10.44 -20.68 -12.00
N ASP A 236 9.58 -20.49 -11.02
CA ASP A 236 9.85 -19.69 -9.83
C ASP A 236 10.32 -20.60 -8.67
N THR A 237 11.23 -20.12 -7.83
CA THR A 237 11.77 -20.85 -6.68
C THR A 237 11.45 -20.11 -5.39
N TYR A 238 10.91 -20.83 -4.40
CA TYR A 238 10.49 -20.29 -3.11
C TYR A 238 11.04 -21.13 -1.95
N GLU A 239 11.30 -20.48 -0.82
CA GLU A 239 11.55 -21.19 0.45
C GLU A 239 10.24 -21.81 0.97
N TYR A 240 10.34 -22.95 1.67
CA TYR A 240 9.21 -23.60 2.31
C TYR A 240 8.45 -22.61 3.22
N GLY A 241 7.12 -22.60 3.12
CA GLY A 241 6.27 -21.70 3.90
C GLY A 241 6.20 -20.24 3.41
N ALA A 242 6.97 -19.83 2.39
CA ALA A 242 6.85 -18.51 1.78
C ALA A 242 5.46 -18.31 1.16
N THR A 243 4.89 -17.11 1.25
CA THR A 243 3.55 -16.80 0.74
C THR A 243 3.52 -16.83 -0.79
N LEU A 244 2.56 -17.55 -1.37
CA LEU A 244 2.41 -17.64 -2.82
C LEU A 244 1.29 -16.73 -3.34
N THR A 245 1.54 -16.11 -4.49
CA THR A 245 0.52 -15.48 -5.33
C THR A 245 0.58 -16.12 -6.72
N ILE A 246 -0.59 -16.39 -7.31
CA ILE A 246 -0.64 -16.91 -8.68
C ILE A 246 -0.31 -15.77 -9.66
N ARG A 247 0.48 -16.07 -10.71
CA ARG A 247 0.84 -15.08 -11.73
C ARG A 247 -0.41 -14.48 -12.41
N PRO A 248 -0.36 -13.22 -12.88
CA PRO A 248 -1.44 -12.63 -13.67
C PRO A 248 -1.84 -13.49 -14.87
N ASN A 249 -3.10 -13.39 -15.31
CA ASN A 249 -3.57 -14.05 -16.53
C ASN A 249 -2.90 -13.41 -17.76
N LEU A 250 -2.49 -14.24 -18.72
CA LEU A 250 -1.90 -13.75 -19.97
C LEU A 250 -2.97 -13.19 -20.90
N ALA A 251 -2.72 -12.01 -21.48
CA ALA A 251 -3.59 -11.40 -22.49
C ALA A 251 -3.29 -11.96 -23.89
N LYS A 252 -4.34 -12.21 -24.68
CA LYS A 252 -4.25 -12.59 -26.09
C LYS A 252 -5.57 -12.28 -26.80
N ASP A 253 -5.51 -11.49 -27.87
CA ASP A 253 -6.70 -11.01 -28.59
C ASP A 253 -7.64 -12.15 -28.99
N GLY A 254 -8.91 -12.04 -28.60
CA GLY A 254 -9.93 -13.03 -28.91
C GLY A 254 -9.87 -14.36 -28.13
N TYR A 255 -9.03 -14.45 -27.08
CA TYR A 255 -9.01 -15.60 -26.17
C TYR A 255 -9.18 -15.18 -24.72
N SER A 256 -9.89 -15.98 -23.93
CA SER A 256 -9.91 -15.93 -22.47
C SER A 256 -8.86 -16.87 -21.92
N PHE A 257 -8.00 -16.39 -21.02
CA PHE A 257 -6.96 -17.19 -20.38
C PHE A 257 -7.36 -17.63 -18.97
N SER A 258 -6.99 -18.86 -18.60
CA SER A 258 -7.18 -19.38 -17.25
C SER A 258 -6.02 -20.27 -16.79
N TRP A 259 -5.63 -20.14 -15.52
CA TRP A 259 -4.74 -21.07 -14.83
C TRP A 259 -5.52 -22.26 -14.25
N ASN A 260 -4.87 -23.42 -14.24
CA ASN A 260 -5.30 -24.66 -13.62
C ASN A 260 -4.12 -25.28 -12.84
N PRO A 261 -4.15 -25.34 -11.49
CA PRO A 261 -5.22 -24.83 -10.63
C PRO A 261 -5.37 -23.31 -10.73
N SER A 262 -6.59 -22.81 -10.51
CA SER A 262 -6.92 -21.37 -10.60
C SER A 262 -6.50 -20.56 -9.36
N SER A 263 -5.98 -21.23 -8.34
CA SER A 263 -5.35 -20.64 -7.16
C SER A 263 -4.22 -21.55 -6.66
N LEU A 264 -3.22 -20.94 -6.03
CA LEU A 264 -2.16 -21.66 -5.32
C LEU A 264 -2.53 -21.88 -3.85
N PRO A 265 -1.87 -22.83 -3.15
CA PRO A 265 -1.86 -22.85 -1.68
C PRO A 265 -1.36 -21.51 -1.13
N ALA A 266 -1.82 -21.10 0.06
CA ALA A 266 -1.45 -19.81 0.64
C ALA A 266 0.06 -19.65 0.90
N THR A 267 0.77 -20.76 1.12
CA THR A 267 2.21 -20.82 1.34
C THR A 267 2.83 -22.01 0.59
N MET A 268 4.13 -21.93 0.29
CA MET A 268 4.83 -22.98 -0.45
C MET A 268 4.87 -24.30 0.34
N PRO A 269 4.32 -25.41 -0.19
CA PRO A 269 4.31 -26.71 0.48
C PRO A 269 5.66 -27.43 0.33
N GLY A 270 5.77 -28.61 0.96
CA GLY A 270 6.93 -29.50 0.88
C GLY A 270 7.12 -30.24 -0.44
N GLU A 271 6.59 -29.73 -1.55
CA GLU A 271 6.65 -30.34 -2.88
C GLU A 271 6.62 -29.28 -3.99
N ASN A 272 7.18 -29.62 -5.16
CA ASN A 272 7.16 -28.72 -6.32
C ASN A 272 5.75 -28.69 -6.95
N LEU A 273 5.27 -27.48 -7.24
CA LEU A 273 3.95 -27.25 -7.83
C LEU A 273 4.07 -27.06 -9.35
N VAL A 274 3.01 -27.47 -10.07
CA VAL A 274 2.87 -27.24 -11.51
C VAL A 274 1.53 -26.57 -11.78
N VAL A 275 1.56 -25.44 -12.46
CA VAL A 275 0.38 -24.68 -12.90
C VAL A 275 0.33 -24.72 -14.41
N THR A 276 -0.83 -25.04 -14.97
CA THR A 276 -1.08 -25.09 -16.42
C THR A 276 -1.98 -23.94 -16.85
N GLY A 277 -1.57 -23.16 -17.84
CA GLY A 277 -2.33 -22.04 -18.39
C GLY A 277 -2.94 -22.41 -19.74
N THR A 278 -4.21 -22.07 -19.96
CA THR A 278 -4.94 -22.40 -21.19
C THR A 278 -5.67 -21.20 -21.76
N PHE A 279 -5.58 -21.04 -23.09
CA PHE A 279 -6.34 -20.05 -23.85
C PHE A 279 -7.59 -20.70 -24.46
N THR A 280 -8.77 -20.22 -24.09
CA THR A 280 -10.06 -20.60 -24.68
C THR A 280 -10.49 -19.53 -25.68
N VAL A 281 -10.88 -19.90 -26.90
CA VAL A 281 -11.33 -18.92 -27.91
C VAL A 281 -12.66 -18.27 -27.51
N ASN A 282 -12.78 -16.96 -27.69
CA ASN A 282 -13.97 -16.21 -27.32
C ASN A 282 -15.07 -16.29 -28.38
N THR A 283 -16.31 -16.23 -27.89
CA THR A 283 -17.52 -16.02 -28.69
C THR A 283 -18.11 -14.65 -28.34
N TYR A 284 -18.56 -13.92 -29.36
CA TYR A 284 -19.08 -12.57 -29.23
C TYR A 284 -20.47 -12.45 -29.88
N ASP A 285 -21.30 -11.55 -29.35
CA ASP A 285 -22.66 -11.32 -29.82
C ASP A 285 -22.72 -10.31 -30.98
N ILE A 286 -23.70 -10.50 -31.86
CA ILE A 286 -24.11 -9.56 -32.91
C ILE A 286 -25.57 -9.20 -32.66
N THR A 287 -25.83 -7.96 -32.25
CA THR A 287 -27.16 -7.40 -32.12
C THR A 287 -27.56 -6.75 -33.45
N TYR A 288 -28.67 -7.18 -34.03
CA TYR A 288 -29.27 -6.53 -35.19
C TYR A 288 -30.44 -5.64 -34.74
N GLU A 289 -30.40 -4.37 -35.09
CA GLU A 289 -31.42 -3.37 -34.76
C GLU A 289 -32.08 -2.84 -36.04
N THR A 290 -33.40 -2.97 -36.11
CA THR A 290 -34.20 -2.58 -37.29
C THR A 290 -35.10 -1.40 -36.98
N TYR A 291 -34.60 -0.18 -37.20
CA TYR A 291 -35.38 1.05 -37.05
C TYR A 291 -36.27 1.32 -38.28
N PHE A 292 -37.36 2.07 -38.08
CA PHE A 292 -38.16 2.66 -39.16
C PHE A 292 -38.65 4.06 -38.74
N ASP A 293 -38.48 5.03 -39.63
CA ASP A 293 -38.41 6.48 -39.38
C ASP A 293 -39.76 7.17 -39.13
N GLU A 294 -40.74 6.46 -38.54
CA GLU A 294 -42.08 6.98 -38.27
C GLU A 294 -42.76 6.34 -37.03
N VAL A 295 -42.05 5.49 -36.27
CA VAL A 295 -42.60 4.84 -35.06
C VAL A 295 -42.21 5.65 -33.81
N THR A 296 -43.22 6.22 -33.12
CA THR A 296 -43.04 7.04 -31.92
C THR A 296 -42.93 6.24 -30.61
N ASP A 297 -42.91 4.90 -30.68
CA ASP A 297 -42.83 4.00 -29.52
C ASP A 297 -41.58 3.11 -29.60
N PRO A 298 -40.64 3.20 -28.65
CA PRO A 298 -39.44 2.36 -28.62
C PRO A 298 -39.68 0.86 -28.33
N SER A 299 -40.93 0.39 -28.22
CA SER A 299 -41.23 -1.03 -27.98
C SER A 299 -41.38 -1.90 -29.23
N ASP A 300 -41.45 -1.30 -30.43
CA ASP A 300 -41.52 -2.02 -31.72
C ASP A 300 -40.15 -2.47 -32.29
N PHE A 301 -39.05 -2.26 -31.56
CA PHE A 301 -37.72 -2.77 -31.95
C PHE A 301 -37.67 -4.31 -31.94
N THR A 302 -37.63 -4.94 -33.11
CA THR A 302 -37.25 -6.35 -33.23
C THR A 302 -35.74 -6.52 -33.17
N THR A 303 -35.18 -6.67 -31.96
CA THR A 303 -33.79 -7.05 -31.77
C THR A 303 -33.58 -8.54 -32.04
N LEU A 304 -32.61 -8.86 -32.91
CA LEU A 304 -32.15 -10.24 -33.11
C LEU A 304 -30.70 -10.36 -32.64
N ILE A 305 -30.41 -11.40 -31.85
CA ILE A 305 -29.06 -11.73 -31.41
C ILE A 305 -28.57 -12.96 -32.18
N ASN A 306 -27.41 -12.83 -32.83
CA ASN A 306 -26.61 -13.94 -33.35
C ASN A 306 -25.24 -13.93 -32.67
N THR A 307 -24.39 -14.94 -32.88
CA THR A 307 -23.03 -14.96 -32.34
C THR A 307 -21.98 -15.29 -33.40
N TYR A 308 -20.72 -14.89 -33.14
CA TYR A 308 -19.57 -15.27 -33.94
C TYR A 308 -18.39 -15.71 -33.06
N VAL A 309 -17.51 -16.54 -33.63
CA VAL A 309 -16.30 -17.03 -32.96
C VAL A 309 -15.09 -16.26 -33.49
N TYR A 310 -14.21 -15.80 -32.60
CA TYR A 310 -12.96 -15.17 -32.99
C TYR A 310 -12.12 -16.10 -33.89
N GLY A 311 -11.46 -15.54 -34.91
CA GLY A 311 -10.69 -16.31 -35.90
C GLY A 311 -11.53 -16.98 -36.99
N VAL A 312 -12.86 -17.06 -36.86
CA VAL A 312 -13.74 -17.72 -37.84
C VAL A 312 -14.51 -16.71 -38.70
N GLY A 313 -15.00 -15.63 -38.10
CA GLY A 313 -15.88 -14.67 -38.77
C GLY A 313 -17.28 -15.25 -39.05
N VAL A 314 -18.20 -14.42 -39.57
CA VAL A 314 -19.56 -14.86 -39.95
C VAL A 314 -20.16 -13.96 -41.02
N ALA A 315 -21.04 -14.51 -41.88
CA ALA A 315 -21.89 -13.71 -42.75
C ALA A 315 -23.03 -13.05 -41.93
N LEU A 316 -23.52 -11.90 -42.39
CA LEU A 316 -24.65 -11.23 -41.75
C LEU A 316 -26.00 -11.86 -42.12
N LEU A 317 -27.06 -11.43 -41.44
CA LEU A 317 -28.44 -11.79 -41.79
C LEU A 317 -28.82 -11.22 -43.17
N ASP A 318 -29.53 -12.03 -43.97
CA ASP A 318 -30.13 -11.62 -45.24
C ASP A 318 -31.21 -10.50 -45.07
N GLU A 319 -31.63 -9.90 -46.17
CA GLU A 319 -32.63 -8.80 -46.20
C GLU A 319 -33.95 -9.16 -45.47
N PRO A 320 -34.44 -8.31 -44.55
CA PRO A 320 -35.74 -8.53 -43.90
C PRO A 320 -36.92 -8.40 -44.89
N THR A 321 -37.57 -9.52 -45.22
CA THR A 321 -38.48 -9.65 -46.37
C THR A 321 -39.85 -8.97 -46.27
N ASP A 322 -40.19 -8.35 -45.14
CA ASP A 322 -41.58 -7.99 -44.79
C ASP A 322 -41.93 -6.49 -44.96
N ARG A 323 -41.30 -5.78 -45.92
CA ARG A 323 -41.50 -4.33 -46.12
C ARG A 323 -41.77 -3.96 -47.59
N ILE A 324 -42.86 -3.20 -47.82
CA ILE A 324 -43.36 -2.84 -49.16
C ILE A 324 -43.13 -1.34 -49.50
N SER A 325 -43.10 -0.48 -48.49
CA SER A 325 -43.00 0.99 -48.60
C SER A 325 -41.56 1.54 -48.71
N ALA A 326 -40.56 0.71 -48.43
CA ALA A 326 -39.14 1.07 -48.42
C ALA A 326 -38.29 -0.02 -49.09
N THR A 327 -37.01 0.29 -49.31
CA THR A 327 -35.98 -0.64 -49.82
C THR A 327 -34.84 -0.73 -48.80
N PHE A 328 -34.25 -1.91 -48.60
CA PHE A 328 -33.13 -2.14 -47.69
C PHE A 328 -31.80 -1.77 -48.37
N GLU A 329 -30.99 -0.92 -47.73
CA GLU A 329 -29.67 -0.49 -48.23
C GLU A 329 -28.49 -1.17 -47.50
N GLY A 330 -28.76 -1.99 -46.47
CA GLY A 330 -27.76 -2.80 -45.77
C GLY A 330 -27.63 -2.53 -44.27
N TRP A 331 -26.69 -3.25 -43.65
CA TRP A 331 -26.35 -3.15 -42.23
C TRP A 331 -25.20 -2.17 -41.99
N TYR A 332 -25.30 -1.30 -40.98
CA TYR A 332 -24.30 -0.28 -40.65
C TYR A 332 -23.87 -0.39 -39.18
N LEU A 333 -22.63 -0.02 -38.85
CA LEU A 333 -22.10 -0.05 -37.47
C LEU A 333 -22.53 1.15 -36.60
N SER A 334 -23.26 2.10 -37.18
CA SER A 334 -23.67 3.36 -36.55
C SER A 334 -25.13 3.65 -36.88
N ASP A 335 -25.85 4.23 -35.93
CA ASP A 335 -27.28 4.57 -35.99
C ASP A 335 -27.55 5.79 -36.88
N ASP A 336 -26.59 6.71 -37.00
CA ASP A 336 -26.55 7.77 -38.02
C ASP A 336 -26.35 7.25 -39.46
N PHE A 337 -26.14 5.93 -39.61
CA PHE A 337 -25.85 5.23 -40.87
C PHE A 337 -24.64 5.79 -41.64
N SER A 338 -23.65 6.32 -40.93
CA SER A 338 -22.35 6.74 -41.48
C SER A 338 -21.47 5.54 -41.88
N GLY A 339 -20.44 5.82 -42.69
CA GLY A 339 -19.54 4.79 -43.21
C GLY A 339 -20.13 4.00 -44.39
N SER A 340 -19.76 2.72 -44.48
CA SER A 340 -20.16 1.81 -45.56
C SER A 340 -20.93 0.61 -44.99
N ALA A 341 -21.85 0.05 -45.77
CA ALA A 341 -22.60 -1.14 -45.38
C ALA A 341 -21.66 -2.32 -45.12
N VAL A 342 -21.84 -2.98 -43.98
CA VAL A 342 -21.15 -4.20 -43.57
C VAL A 342 -21.84 -5.40 -44.23
N THR A 343 -21.06 -6.38 -44.67
CA THR A 343 -21.57 -7.60 -45.34
C THR A 343 -21.15 -8.89 -44.62
N SER A 344 -20.09 -8.84 -43.81
CA SER A 344 -19.60 -9.97 -43.01
C SER A 344 -18.73 -9.47 -41.85
N ILE A 345 -18.66 -10.24 -40.77
CA ILE A 345 -17.74 -10.01 -39.66
C ILE A 345 -16.41 -10.71 -39.97
N SER A 346 -15.32 -9.96 -39.86
CA SER A 346 -13.97 -10.45 -40.20
C SER A 346 -13.45 -11.46 -39.18
N THR A 347 -12.49 -12.29 -39.59
CA THR A 347 -11.82 -13.25 -38.70
C THR A 347 -11.02 -12.58 -37.57
N THR A 348 -10.68 -11.29 -37.72
CA THR A 348 -9.92 -10.51 -36.74
C THR A 348 -10.79 -9.59 -35.88
N GLN A 349 -12.10 -9.52 -36.12
CA GLN A 349 -13.02 -8.73 -35.28
C GLN A 349 -13.10 -9.36 -33.89
N PHE A 350 -13.13 -8.51 -32.86
CA PHE A 350 -13.36 -8.92 -31.47
C PHE A 350 -14.37 -7.97 -30.82
N GLY A 351 -14.98 -8.43 -29.72
CA GLY A 351 -16.01 -7.71 -28.99
C GLY A 351 -17.41 -7.89 -29.57
N ASN A 352 -18.42 -7.63 -28.73
CA ASN A 352 -19.82 -7.59 -29.17
C ASN A 352 -20.04 -6.37 -30.08
N ILE A 353 -20.95 -6.51 -31.04
CA ILE A 353 -21.25 -5.47 -32.03
C ILE A 353 -22.75 -5.27 -32.20
N THR A 354 -23.16 -4.04 -32.51
CA THR A 354 -24.52 -3.71 -32.94
C THR A 354 -24.50 -3.32 -34.41
N LEU A 355 -25.55 -3.70 -35.15
CA LEU A 355 -25.72 -3.41 -36.57
C LEU A 355 -27.12 -2.87 -36.87
N TYR A 356 -27.17 -1.69 -37.46
CA TYR A 356 -28.39 -0.93 -37.75
C TYR A 356 -28.84 -1.13 -39.20
N ALA A 357 -30.11 -1.47 -39.41
CA ALA A 357 -30.69 -1.64 -40.75
C ALA A 357 -31.02 -0.28 -41.39
N LYS A 358 -30.38 0.04 -42.52
CA LYS A 358 -30.69 1.26 -43.29
C LYS A 358 -31.81 0.99 -44.29
N TRP A 359 -32.82 1.86 -44.28
CA TRP A 359 -33.97 1.81 -45.18
C TRP A 359 -34.12 3.12 -45.95
N VAL A 360 -34.52 3.04 -47.22
CA VAL A 360 -34.88 4.21 -48.04
C VAL A 360 -36.36 4.13 -48.41
N THR A 361 -37.13 5.12 -47.97
CA THR A 361 -38.56 5.27 -48.30
C THR A 361 -38.73 5.54 -49.79
N ARG A 362 -39.72 4.88 -50.42
CA ARG A 362 -40.01 5.05 -51.85
C ARG A 362 -40.74 6.36 -52.11
N GLU A 363 -40.36 7.07 -53.17
CA GLU A 363 -41.02 8.28 -53.66
C GLU A 363 -41.69 8.02 -55.02
N TYR A 364 -42.74 8.78 -55.30
CA TYR A 364 -43.49 8.80 -56.55
C TYR A 364 -43.54 10.20 -57.13
N THR A 365 -43.68 10.31 -58.45
CA THR A 365 -43.72 11.58 -59.17
C THR A 365 -45.15 11.99 -59.47
N VAL A 366 -45.53 13.17 -58.99
CA VAL A 366 -46.76 13.86 -59.37
C VAL A 366 -46.44 14.92 -60.42
N THR A 367 -47.07 14.84 -61.59
CA THR A 367 -46.84 15.74 -62.72
C THR A 367 -48.04 16.67 -62.87
N PHE A 368 -47.80 17.97 -62.98
CA PHE A 368 -48.83 18.99 -63.20
C PHE A 368 -48.66 19.58 -64.61
N GLU A 369 -49.69 19.46 -65.45
CA GLU A 369 -49.70 19.91 -66.85
C GLU A 369 -50.61 21.12 -67.08
N VAL A 370 -50.11 22.08 -67.86
CA VAL A 370 -50.81 23.32 -68.22
C VAL A 370 -50.74 23.50 -69.74
N GLU A 371 -51.88 23.82 -70.36
CA GLU A 371 -51.99 23.95 -71.82
C GLU A 371 -51.06 25.04 -72.39
N GLY A 372 -49.90 24.62 -72.91
CA GLY A 372 -48.90 25.48 -73.55
C GLY A 372 -47.67 25.80 -72.70
N GLU A 373 -47.53 25.22 -71.51
CA GLU A 373 -46.36 25.35 -70.62
C GLU A 373 -45.65 23.98 -70.44
N GLU A 374 -44.42 23.99 -69.95
CA GLU A 374 -43.67 22.75 -69.63
C GLU A 374 -44.20 22.13 -68.31
N PRO A 375 -44.36 20.80 -68.20
CA PRO A 375 -44.91 20.15 -67.01
C PRO A 375 -44.09 20.40 -65.73
N ILE A 376 -44.77 20.66 -64.61
CA ILE A 376 -44.16 20.81 -63.29
C ILE A 376 -44.21 19.46 -62.57
N THR A 377 -43.07 18.85 -62.29
CA THR A 377 -43.00 17.59 -61.53
C THR A 377 -42.71 17.82 -60.04
N LYS A 378 -43.33 17.02 -59.17
CA LYS A 378 -43.13 17.02 -57.72
C LYS A 378 -42.93 15.60 -57.17
N PRO A 379 -41.83 15.29 -56.48
CA PRO A 379 -41.71 14.03 -55.74
C PRO A 379 -42.58 14.05 -54.47
N VAL A 380 -43.20 12.91 -54.14
CA VAL A 380 -43.96 12.70 -52.91
C VAL A 380 -43.65 11.29 -52.37
N LYS A 381 -43.31 11.19 -51.07
CA LYS A 381 -43.07 9.91 -50.40
C LYS A 381 -44.33 9.03 -50.40
N HIS A 382 -44.15 7.71 -50.45
CA HIS A 382 -45.25 6.73 -50.37
C HIS A 382 -46.18 7.00 -49.17
N SER A 383 -47.50 6.99 -49.42
CA SER A 383 -48.58 7.29 -48.48
C SER A 383 -48.60 8.69 -47.88
N HIS A 384 -47.68 9.59 -48.22
CA HIS A 384 -47.73 10.98 -47.76
C HIS A 384 -48.75 11.81 -48.55
N GLU A 385 -49.28 12.87 -47.92
CA GLU A 385 -50.12 13.86 -48.58
C GLU A 385 -49.34 14.66 -49.64
N LEU A 386 -50.01 15.05 -50.72
CA LEU A 386 -49.45 15.82 -51.84
C LEU A 386 -48.83 17.17 -51.40
N GLY A 387 -49.28 17.76 -50.31
CA GLY A 387 -48.79 19.03 -49.75
C GLY A 387 -48.99 20.22 -50.70
N THR A 388 -48.14 21.24 -50.58
CA THR A 388 -48.25 22.50 -51.35
C THR A 388 -48.32 22.25 -52.86
N LEU A 389 -49.45 22.66 -53.45
CA LEU A 389 -49.69 22.61 -54.90
C LEU A 389 -48.90 23.73 -55.62
N PRO A 390 -48.66 23.62 -56.95
CA PRO A 390 -48.08 24.72 -57.72
C PRO A 390 -48.94 25.99 -57.64
N ILE A 391 -48.30 27.15 -57.87
CA ILE A 391 -48.99 28.43 -57.97
C ILE A 391 -50.11 28.31 -59.02
N ALA A 392 -51.31 28.78 -58.67
CA ALA A 392 -52.48 28.77 -59.54
C ALA A 392 -52.16 29.42 -60.90
N PRO A 393 -52.14 28.67 -62.02
CA PRO A 393 -51.67 29.20 -63.30
C PRO A 393 -52.55 30.35 -63.81
N VAL A 394 -51.94 31.34 -64.47
CA VAL A 394 -52.61 32.58 -64.89
C VAL A 394 -52.80 32.60 -66.39
N LYS A 395 -53.97 32.11 -66.84
CA LYS A 395 -54.40 32.17 -68.24
C LYS A 395 -55.17 33.47 -68.48
N PRO A 396 -54.66 34.45 -69.26
CA PRO A 396 -55.28 35.79 -69.35
C PRO A 396 -56.73 35.73 -69.82
N GLY A 397 -57.62 36.40 -69.08
CA GLY A 397 -59.07 36.25 -69.29
C GLY A 397 -59.65 34.96 -68.70
N TYR A 398 -58.94 34.30 -67.77
CA TYR A 398 -59.41 33.18 -66.96
C TYR A 398 -58.82 33.21 -65.52
N ILE A 399 -59.46 32.56 -64.53
CA ILE A 399 -59.04 32.40 -63.11
C ILE A 399 -59.07 30.89 -62.80
N PHE A 400 -57.96 30.33 -62.35
CA PHE A 400 -57.82 28.91 -62.05
C PHE A 400 -58.77 28.40 -60.94
N ILE A 401 -59.13 27.11 -61.00
CA ILE A 401 -60.08 26.43 -60.11
C ILE A 401 -59.42 25.26 -59.34
N SER A 402 -58.98 24.20 -60.04
CA SER A 402 -58.35 23.02 -59.39
C SER A 402 -57.54 22.15 -60.37
N TRP A 403 -56.77 21.21 -59.80
CA TRP A 403 -55.97 20.20 -60.51
C TRP A 403 -56.71 18.85 -60.54
N ARG A 404 -56.72 18.17 -61.70
CA ARG A 404 -57.52 16.93 -61.91
C ARG A 404 -56.79 15.86 -62.71
N ASP A 405 -57.00 14.59 -62.39
CA ASP A 405 -56.44 13.48 -63.18
C ASP A 405 -57.22 13.24 -64.50
N SER A 406 -56.76 12.28 -65.29
CA SER A 406 -57.41 11.88 -66.56
C SER A 406 -58.80 11.22 -66.41
N ASN A 407 -59.27 11.02 -65.18
CA ASN A 407 -60.63 10.58 -64.84
C ASN A 407 -61.49 11.74 -64.27
N GLU A 408 -61.03 12.98 -64.41
CA GLU A 408 -61.58 14.22 -63.83
C GLU A 408 -61.59 14.28 -62.29
N VAL A 409 -60.88 13.37 -61.60
CA VAL A 409 -60.80 13.31 -60.13
C VAL A 409 -59.92 14.44 -59.61
N GLU A 410 -60.44 15.20 -58.64
CA GLU A 410 -59.78 16.36 -58.05
C GLU A 410 -58.72 15.96 -57.02
N TYR A 411 -57.50 16.48 -57.18
CA TYR A 411 -56.39 16.26 -56.25
C TYR A 411 -56.17 17.51 -55.40
N LEU A 412 -56.21 17.32 -54.08
CA LEU A 412 -56.02 18.36 -53.08
C LEU A 412 -54.63 18.23 -52.45
N ALA A 413 -54.20 19.26 -51.72
CA ALA A 413 -52.98 19.20 -50.91
C ALA A 413 -52.99 18.03 -49.90
N THR A 414 -54.16 17.57 -49.47
CA THR A 414 -54.34 16.44 -48.53
C THR A 414 -54.55 15.08 -49.22
N THR A 415 -54.45 14.98 -50.55
CA THR A 415 -54.57 13.69 -51.25
C THR A 415 -53.29 12.88 -51.07
N THR A 416 -53.38 11.66 -50.54
CA THR A 416 -52.21 10.79 -50.33
C THR A 416 -51.75 10.10 -51.61
N ILE A 417 -50.43 10.03 -51.83
CA ILE A 417 -49.81 9.53 -53.05
C ILE A 417 -49.20 8.14 -52.82
N THR A 418 -49.59 7.16 -53.65
CA THR A 418 -49.14 5.76 -53.57
C THR A 418 -48.64 5.19 -54.91
N ALA A 419 -48.70 5.99 -55.98
CA ALA A 419 -48.21 5.70 -57.32
C ALA A 419 -47.96 7.02 -58.07
N ASP A 420 -47.23 6.98 -59.19
CA ASP A 420 -47.06 8.14 -60.07
C ASP A 420 -48.41 8.58 -60.69
N VAL A 421 -48.63 9.89 -60.85
CA VAL A 421 -49.88 10.45 -61.38
C VAL A 421 -49.67 11.79 -62.10
N THR A 422 -50.48 12.07 -63.13
CA THR A 422 -50.47 13.34 -63.88
C THR A 422 -51.81 14.08 -63.70
N LEU A 423 -51.76 15.40 -63.56
CA LEU A 423 -52.88 16.29 -63.21
C LEU A 423 -52.94 17.53 -64.13
N GLU A 424 -54.13 17.91 -64.60
CA GLU A 424 -54.40 19.03 -65.53
C GLU A 424 -55.16 20.21 -64.87
N ALA A 425 -55.14 21.41 -65.48
CA ALA A 425 -55.66 22.68 -64.91
C ALA A 425 -56.97 23.25 -65.52
N PHE A 426 -57.77 24.01 -64.75
CA PHE A 426 -59.18 24.40 -65.05
C PHE A 426 -59.52 25.89 -64.68
N TYR A 427 -60.30 26.72 -65.44
CA TYR A 427 -60.29 28.24 -65.29
C TYR A 427 -61.51 29.17 -65.75
N ILE A 428 -61.72 30.45 -65.23
CA ILE A 428 -62.71 31.57 -65.62
C ILE A 428 -62.39 33.10 -65.20
N ALA A 429 -62.51 34.20 -66.01
CA ALA A 429 -61.81 35.57 -66.07
C ALA A 429 -61.78 36.79 -65.02
N TYR A 430 -60.67 37.62 -64.96
CA TYR A 430 -60.60 39.14 -64.71
C TYR A 430 -59.19 39.89 -64.89
N ILE A 431 -59.05 41.27 -65.02
CA ILE A 431 -57.76 42.12 -65.18
C ILE A 431 -57.85 43.70 -64.91
N VAL A 432 -56.86 44.44 -64.29
CA VAL A 432 -56.56 45.96 -64.29
C VAL A 432 -55.06 46.33 -63.88
N ASN A 433 -54.39 47.43 -64.34
CA ASN A 433 -53.05 47.97 -63.87
C ASN A 433 -52.68 49.47 -64.25
N ASP A 434 -51.98 50.32 -63.43
CA ASP A 434 -51.02 51.45 -63.81
C ASP A 434 -50.23 52.20 -62.64
N GLU A 435 -49.14 52.97 -62.93
CA GLU A 435 -48.23 53.74 -61.99
C GLU A 435 -48.82 55.05 -61.39
N ALA A 436 -49.66 55.78 -62.13
CA ALA A 436 -50.20 57.08 -61.67
C ALA A 436 -51.04 56.92 -60.38
N SER A 437 -51.50 55.70 -60.13
CA SER A 437 -52.11 55.22 -58.89
C SER A 437 -51.26 55.45 -57.62
N LEU A 438 -49.92 55.45 -57.71
CA LEU A 438 -49.04 55.50 -56.53
C LEU A 438 -49.02 56.88 -55.86
N ILE A 439 -48.92 57.95 -56.66
CA ILE A 439 -48.99 59.34 -56.16
C ILE A 439 -50.39 59.65 -55.64
N LEU A 440 -51.43 59.01 -56.19
CA LEU A 440 -52.80 59.16 -55.69
C LEU A 440 -52.96 58.56 -54.28
N ALA A 441 -52.34 57.40 -54.02
CA ALA A 441 -52.36 56.75 -52.72
C ALA A 441 -51.72 57.61 -51.61
N LEU A 442 -50.51 58.12 -51.84
CA LEU A 442 -49.71 58.91 -50.88
C LEU A 442 -50.34 60.25 -50.44
N SER A 443 -51.50 60.63 -51.00
CA SER A 443 -52.24 61.84 -50.62
C SER A 443 -53.53 61.56 -49.84
N ALA A 444 -53.85 60.29 -49.56
CA ALA A 444 -55.01 59.88 -48.76
C ALA A 444 -54.65 59.76 -47.26
N ALA A 445 -55.58 60.16 -46.38
CA ALA A 445 -55.34 60.32 -44.94
C ALA A 445 -55.31 59.01 -44.12
N GLU A 446 -55.36 57.84 -44.76
CA GLU A 446 -55.39 56.52 -44.11
C GLU A 446 -54.46 55.54 -44.84
N ILE A 447 -53.14 55.76 -44.72
CA ILE A 447 -52.09 54.78 -45.03
C ILE A 447 -51.17 54.71 -43.82
N THR A 448 -50.93 53.50 -43.30
CA THR A 448 -50.15 53.25 -42.08
C THR A 448 -48.76 52.65 -42.32
N GLU A 449 -48.44 52.26 -43.55
CA GLU A 449 -47.14 51.69 -43.92
C GLU A 449 -46.83 51.97 -45.40
N ILE A 450 -45.56 52.28 -45.71
CA ILE A 450 -45.05 52.56 -47.06
C ILE A 450 -43.63 51.99 -47.13
N GLU A 451 -43.38 51.04 -48.02
CA GLU A 451 -42.02 50.59 -48.35
C GLU A 451 -41.40 51.47 -49.44
N PHE A 452 -40.08 51.65 -49.36
CA PHE A 452 -39.26 52.30 -50.38
C PHE A 452 -38.13 51.34 -50.79
N SER A 453 -37.76 51.31 -52.07
CA SER A 453 -36.57 50.55 -52.51
C SER A 453 -35.28 51.23 -52.06
N ASN A 454 -34.27 50.41 -51.78
CA ASN A 454 -32.97 50.80 -51.21
C ASN A 454 -32.22 51.93 -51.93
N ASP A 455 -31.22 52.46 -51.23
CA ASP A 455 -30.21 53.46 -51.63
C ASP A 455 -30.68 54.94 -51.56
N VAL A 456 -30.63 55.50 -50.34
CA VAL A 456 -30.72 56.94 -50.05
C VAL A 456 -29.64 57.33 -49.02
N GLU A 457 -28.63 58.11 -49.43
CA GLU A 457 -27.50 58.53 -48.57
C GLU A 457 -27.71 59.92 -47.93
N LEU A 458 -27.14 60.11 -46.72
CA LEU A 458 -27.02 61.39 -46.02
C LEU A 458 -25.60 61.51 -45.43
N THR A 459 -24.97 62.69 -45.57
CA THR A 459 -23.49 62.81 -45.46
C THR A 459 -22.98 63.95 -44.57
N LYS A 460 -23.56 64.15 -43.37
CA LYS A 460 -22.97 65.04 -42.35
C LYS A 460 -23.48 64.82 -40.92
N ASP A 461 -22.68 65.28 -39.96
CA ASP A 461 -22.93 65.27 -38.51
C ASP A 461 -24.26 65.93 -38.14
N LEU A 462 -24.97 65.35 -37.16
CA LEU A 462 -26.32 65.72 -36.76
C LEU A 462 -26.33 66.31 -35.34
N ASP A 463 -26.44 67.64 -35.26
CA ASP A 463 -26.55 68.42 -34.01
C ASP A 463 -28.03 68.67 -33.69
N ILE A 464 -28.53 68.19 -32.54
CA ILE A 464 -29.97 68.11 -32.21
C ILE A 464 -30.31 69.03 -31.03
N ASP A 465 -30.32 70.34 -31.27
CA ASP A 465 -30.74 71.37 -30.29
C ASP A 465 -32.25 71.68 -30.43
N ARG A 466 -33.12 70.79 -29.93
CA ARG A 466 -34.57 71.02 -29.80
C ARG A 466 -35.22 70.21 -28.67
N ASP A 467 -36.20 70.82 -28.01
CA ASP A 467 -37.16 70.11 -27.15
C ASP A 467 -37.91 69.03 -27.95
N ALA A 468 -37.77 67.77 -27.53
CA ALA A 468 -38.37 66.56 -28.10
C ALA A 468 -38.07 66.29 -29.60
N PHE A 469 -37.15 65.35 -29.83
CA PHE A 469 -36.94 64.69 -31.12
C PHE A 469 -37.26 63.19 -30.95
N ILE A 470 -38.12 62.63 -31.80
CA ILE A 470 -38.42 61.19 -31.83
C ILE A 470 -37.92 60.65 -33.17
N LEU A 471 -36.95 59.75 -33.11
CA LEU A 471 -36.45 59.00 -34.26
C LEU A 471 -36.99 57.56 -34.18
N ASP A 472 -38.25 57.36 -34.58
CA ASP A 472 -38.78 56.03 -34.84
C ASP A 472 -38.51 55.65 -36.29
N THR A 473 -37.47 54.84 -36.49
CA THR A 473 -37.07 54.32 -37.80
C THR A 473 -36.49 52.92 -37.64
N LYS A 474 -37.10 51.93 -38.29
CA LYS A 474 -36.44 50.63 -38.51
C LYS A 474 -35.21 50.85 -39.40
N THR A 475 -34.04 50.50 -38.87
CA THR A 475 -32.72 50.46 -39.55
C THR A 475 -32.26 51.74 -40.25
N PHE A 476 -31.62 52.64 -39.48
CA PHE A 476 -30.41 53.32 -39.96
C PHE A 476 -29.17 52.54 -39.52
N THR A 477 -28.06 52.66 -40.27
CA THR A 477 -26.74 52.16 -39.86
C THR A 477 -25.76 53.33 -39.85
N PHE A 478 -25.18 53.64 -38.68
CA PHE A 478 -24.11 54.62 -38.55
C PHE A 478 -22.76 53.90 -38.45
N ASP A 479 -21.82 54.24 -39.34
CA ASP A 479 -20.45 53.69 -39.37
C ASP A 479 -19.45 54.77 -38.92
N LEU A 480 -19.64 55.27 -37.70
CA LEU A 480 -18.83 56.33 -37.09
C LEU A 480 -17.76 55.71 -36.19
N LYS A 481 -16.48 56.06 -36.41
CA LYS A 481 -15.34 55.42 -35.74
C LYS A 481 -14.96 55.97 -34.36
N GLU A 482 -15.40 57.17 -34.03
CA GLU A 482 -15.17 57.84 -32.74
C GLU A 482 -16.24 58.93 -32.60
N PHE A 483 -16.99 58.93 -31.49
CA PHE A 483 -17.87 60.03 -31.11
C PHE A 483 -17.99 60.11 -29.57
N THR A 484 -18.40 61.26 -29.04
CA THR A 484 -18.63 61.45 -27.60
C THR A 484 -19.85 62.34 -27.40
N ILE A 485 -20.87 61.82 -26.72
CA ILE A 485 -22.08 62.58 -26.37
C ILE A 485 -21.89 63.17 -24.98
N TYR A 486 -22.04 64.49 -24.85
CA TYR A 486 -22.01 65.20 -23.56
C TYR A 486 -23.41 65.71 -23.23
N PHE A 487 -24.09 65.09 -22.26
CA PHE A 487 -25.32 65.62 -21.68
C PHE A 487 -24.95 66.72 -20.67
N LYS A 488 -25.51 67.93 -20.82
CA LYS A 488 -25.19 69.06 -19.92
C LYS A 488 -26.45 69.79 -19.47
N GLN A 489 -26.59 69.91 -18.15
CA GLN A 489 -27.85 70.22 -17.48
C GLN A 489 -28.30 71.69 -17.60
N THR A 490 -29.61 71.90 -17.81
CA THR A 490 -30.37 73.02 -17.23
C THR A 490 -31.77 72.61 -16.75
N THR A 491 -31.84 72.06 -15.52
CA THR A 491 -33.04 71.81 -14.67
C THR A 491 -34.18 70.89 -15.17
N ASP A 492 -34.69 70.09 -14.22
CA ASP A 492 -35.82 69.14 -14.28
C ASP A 492 -35.65 67.89 -15.19
N TYR A 493 -36.48 66.87 -14.94
CA TYR A 493 -36.33 65.48 -15.42
C TYR A 493 -36.37 65.37 -16.96
N GLN A 494 -35.44 64.60 -17.52
CA GLN A 494 -35.30 64.33 -18.96
C GLN A 494 -35.14 62.82 -19.19
N LYS A 495 -35.83 62.30 -20.20
CA LYS A 495 -35.69 60.92 -20.70
C LYS A 495 -35.00 60.95 -22.06
N TYR A 496 -34.02 60.08 -22.28
CA TYR A 496 -33.31 59.97 -23.55
C TYR A 496 -33.45 58.57 -24.15
N GLU A 497 -34.00 58.48 -25.35
CA GLU A 497 -34.14 57.23 -26.11
C GLU A 497 -33.09 57.18 -27.23
N LEU A 498 -32.28 56.12 -27.24
CA LEU A 498 -31.07 56.00 -28.06
C LEU A 498 -31.16 54.77 -28.99
N ASN A 499 -31.99 54.90 -30.02
CA ASN A 499 -32.34 53.80 -30.93
C ASN A 499 -31.36 53.72 -32.13
N GLY A 500 -30.37 52.83 -32.06
CA GLY A 500 -29.44 52.57 -33.17
C GLY A 500 -28.41 51.49 -32.85
N LEU A 501 -27.77 50.93 -33.88
CA LEU A 501 -26.62 50.02 -33.74
C LEU A 501 -25.32 50.84 -33.70
N PHE A 502 -24.54 50.68 -32.62
CA PHE A 502 -23.35 51.49 -32.30
C PHE A 502 -22.10 50.60 -32.27
N LYS A 503 -21.38 50.49 -33.39
CA LYS A 503 -20.37 49.43 -33.55
C LYS A 503 -19.26 49.42 -32.50
N ASP A 504 -18.59 50.55 -32.24
CA ASP A 504 -17.51 50.69 -31.26
C ASP A 504 -17.57 52.10 -30.62
N GLY A 505 -17.23 52.27 -29.33
CA GLY A 505 -17.12 53.59 -28.71
C GLY A 505 -17.21 53.65 -27.18
N THR A 506 -17.25 54.86 -26.62
CA THR A 506 -17.37 55.11 -25.17
C THR A 506 -18.39 56.21 -24.88
N ILE A 507 -19.32 55.96 -23.94
CA ILE A 507 -20.34 56.90 -23.50
C ILE A 507 -20.02 57.33 -22.06
N ASN A 508 -19.60 58.57 -21.88
CA ASN A 508 -19.26 59.14 -20.57
C ASN A 508 -20.41 59.97 -20.02
N ILE A 509 -20.95 59.57 -18.87
CA ILE A 509 -22.06 60.26 -18.19
C ILE A 509 -21.51 60.99 -16.96
N ASP A 510 -21.33 62.31 -17.08
CA ASP A 510 -21.00 63.25 -15.98
C ASP A 510 -22.29 63.88 -15.45
N ASN A 511 -22.70 63.50 -14.24
CA ASN A 511 -23.98 63.92 -13.67
C ASN A 511 -23.83 64.92 -12.51
N THR A 512 -24.28 66.15 -12.75
CA THR A 512 -24.41 67.20 -11.73
C THR A 512 -25.86 67.38 -11.27
N ASN A 513 -26.28 66.60 -10.26
CA ASN A 513 -27.59 66.65 -9.60
C ASN A 513 -28.80 66.38 -10.51
N GLY A 514 -28.97 65.17 -11.04
CA GLY A 514 -30.16 64.78 -11.79
C GLY A 514 -30.50 63.30 -11.79
N HIS A 515 -31.77 63.00 -12.10
CA HIS A 515 -32.24 61.68 -12.52
C HIS A 515 -32.14 61.57 -14.04
N TYR A 516 -31.51 60.50 -14.55
CA TYR A 516 -31.42 60.20 -15.98
C TYR A 516 -31.91 58.80 -16.26
N GLU A 517 -32.67 58.65 -17.33
CA GLU A 517 -33.21 57.38 -17.80
C GLU A 517 -32.80 57.20 -19.27
N LEU A 518 -32.00 56.16 -19.54
CA LEU A 518 -31.49 55.82 -20.87
C LEU A 518 -32.13 54.50 -21.34
N THR A 519 -32.67 54.50 -22.55
CA THR A 519 -33.26 53.30 -23.18
C THR A 519 -32.68 53.12 -24.58
N GLY A 520 -32.14 51.93 -24.89
CA GLY A 520 -31.57 51.63 -26.21
C GLY A 520 -31.20 50.17 -26.43
N MET A 521 -30.63 49.87 -27.60
CA MET A 521 -30.04 48.58 -27.97
C MET A 521 -28.59 48.78 -28.40
N VAL A 522 -27.66 48.68 -27.46
CA VAL A 522 -26.23 48.92 -27.69
C VAL A 522 -25.49 47.58 -27.76
N ASN A 523 -24.76 47.35 -28.85
CA ASN A 523 -24.01 46.11 -29.08
C ASN A 523 -22.67 46.07 -28.31
N THR A 524 -22.00 44.91 -28.40
CA THR A 524 -20.96 44.41 -27.47
C THR A 524 -19.75 45.31 -27.19
N ASN A 525 -19.36 46.22 -28.10
CA ASN A 525 -18.08 46.92 -28.03
C ASN A 525 -18.20 48.38 -27.56
N VAL A 526 -19.28 48.73 -26.86
CA VAL A 526 -19.47 50.07 -26.29
C VAL A 526 -19.36 50.01 -24.77
N THR A 527 -18.47 50.83 -24.22
CA THR A 527 -18.33 51.02 -22.77
C THR A 527 -19.15 52.23 -22.33
N VAL A 528 -20.00 52.07 -21.32
CA VAL A 528 -20.60 53.19 -20.58
C VAL A 528 -19.80 53.43 -19.31
N GLN A 529 -19.34 54.67 -19.08
CA GLN A 529 -18.68 55.07 -17.83
C GLN A 529 -19.56 56.10 -17.10
N ILE A 530 -19.90 55.81 -15.84
CA ILE A 530 -20.79 56.64 -15.02
C ILE A 530 -19.98 57.33 -13.92
N ILE A 531 -19.95 58.67 -13.94
CA ILE A 531 -19.30 59.51 -12.94
C ILE A 531 -20.35 60.51 -12.42
N ASN A 532 -20.88 60.26 -11.23
CA ASN A 532 -21.92 61.10 -10.63
C ASN A 532 -21.37 62.04 -9.54
N SER A 533 -22.17 63.03 -9.17
CA SER A 533 -22.01 63.81 -7.95
C SER A 533 -23.20 63.66 -7.01
N SER A 534 -22.99 64.05 -5.74
CA SER A 534 -23.76 63.60 -4.56
C SER A 534 -25.29 63.54 -4.73
N GLY A 535 -25.86 62.34 -4.56
CA GLY A 535 -27.31 62.13 -4.54
C GLY A 535 -27.99 62.02 -5.90
N SER A 536 -27.23 61.85 -6.98
CA SER A 536 -27.77 61.61 -8.32
C SER A 536 -28.19 60.14 -8.53
N THR A 537 -28.97 59.85 -9.58
CA THR A 537 -29.32 58.46 -9.96
C THR A 537 -29.38 58.29 -11.47
N VAL A 538 -28.76 57.21 -11.97
CA VAL A 538 -28.79 56.82 -13.39
C VAL A 538 -29.55 55.51 -13.53
N ILE A 539 -30.48 55.44 -14.48
CA ILE A 539 -31.29 54.25 -14.79
C ILE A 539 -31.00 53.79 -16.22
N LEU A 540 -30.62 52.52 -16.38
CA LEU A 540 -30.38 51.88 -17.67
C LEU A 540 -31.50 50.88 -18.00
N ASN A 541 -32.15 51.05 -19.15
CA ASN A 541 -33.16 50.14 -19.70
C ASN A 541 -32.66 49.57 -21.06
N GLY A 542 -33.10 48.36 -21.45
CA GLY A 542 -32.84 47.81 -22.79
C GLY A 542 -31.69 46.81 -22.86
N TYR A 543 -30.79 46.95 -23.84
CA TYR A 543 -29.62 46.08 -24.04
C TYR A 543 -28.33 46.91 -24.08
N TRP A 544 -27.29 46.48 -23.36
CA TRP A 544 -26.01 47.18 -23.26
C TRP A 544 -24.81 46.23 -23.32
N GLY A 545 -23.67 46.74 -23.79
CA GLY A 545 -22.38 46.06 -23.76
C GLY A 545 -21.78 46.04 -22.35
N ASN A 546 -20.74 46.84 -22.13
CA ASN A 546 -20.00 46.88 -20.86
C ASN A 546 -20.27 48.19 -20.11
N VAL A 547 -20.48 48.12 -18.79
CA VAL A 547 -20.87 49.27 -17.94
C VAL A 547 -19.94 49.36 -16.73
N GLY A 548 -19.15 50.43 -16.64
CA GLY A 548 -18.28 50.73 -15.49
C GLY A 548 -18.87 51.81 -14.58
N ILE A 549 -18.81 51.57 -13.27
CA ILE A 549 -19.47 52.38 -12.24
C ILE A 549 -18.45 52.85 -11.18
N ASP A 550 -17.91 54.06 -11.36
CA ASP A 550 -16.96 54.72 -10.44
C ASP A 550 -17.66 55.57 -9.36
N ASP A 551 -18.97 55.38 -9.15
CA ASP A 551 -19.83 56.29 -8.37
C ASP A 551 -19.91 55.97 -6.87
N THR A 552 -19.01 56.58 -6.11
CA THR A 552 -18.97 56.53 -4.63
C THR A 552 -19.98 57.45 -3.92
N ASN A 553 -20.83 58.23 -4.63
CA ASN A 553 -21.62 59.31 -4.03
C ASN A 553 -23.10 59.40 -4.51
N GLY A 554 -23.50 58.62 -5.51
CA GLY A 554 -24.86 58.48 -6.01
C GLY A 554 -25.34 57.02 -5.95
N LYS A 555 -26.03 56.58 -7.01
CA LYS A 555 -26.53 55.21 -7.18
C LYS A 555 -26.82 54.92 -8.65
N THR A 556 -26.42 53.76 -9.14
CA THR A 556 -26.78 53.26 -10.48
C THR A 556 -27.88 52.19 -10.36
N VAL A 557 -28.81 52.18 -11.31
CA VAL A 557 -29.96 51.26 -11.36
C VAL A 557 -30.04 50.59 -12.73
N ILE A 558 -30.11 49.26 -12.76
CA ILE A 558 -30.16 48.45 -13.99
C ILE A 558 -31.53 47.75 -14.11
N ASN A 559 -32.24 48.06 -15.20
CA ASN A 559 -33.50 47.46 -15.65
C ASN A 559 -33.31 46.82 -17.06
N ALA A 560 -32.14 46.22 -17.30
CA ALA A 560 -31.65 45.95 -18.66
C ALA A 560 -30.93 44.60 -18.75
N THR A 561 -30.75 44.12 -19.99
CA THR A 561 -29.73 43.12 -20.31
C THR A 561 -28.37 43.81 -20.47
N VAL A 562 -27.34 43.34 -19.78
CA VAL A 562 -25.97 43.88 -19.81
C VAL A 562 -24.97 42.73 -19.87
N ASN A 563 -23.94 42.84 -20.71
CA ASN A 563 -22.93 41.78 -20.81
C ASN A 563 -22.01 41.77 -19.57
N GLU A 564 -21.44 42.92 -19.24
CA GLU A 564 -20.47 43.03 -18.15
C GLU A 564 -20.69 44.33 -17.37
N VAL A 565 -20.81 44.22 -16.04
CA VAL A 565 -20.94 45.35 -15.12
C VAL A 565 -19.77 45.32 -14.16
N SER A 566 -18.98 46.39 -14.11
CA SER A 566 -17.88 46.55 -13.14
C SER A 566 -18.17 47.68 -12.14
N VAL A 567 -18.02 47.38 -10.85
CA VAL A 567 -18.37 48.28 -9.73
C VAL A 567 -17.14 48.57 -8.88
N SER A 568 -16.68 49.83 -8.90
CA SER A 568 -15.46 50.27 -8.22
C SER A 568 -15.66 50.46 -6.70
N GLN A 569 -14.57 50.49 -5.92
CA GLN A 569 -14.57 50.53 -4.45
C GLN A 569 -15.54 51.60 -3.89
N GLY A 570 -16.47 51.17 -3.03
CA GLY A 570 -17.44 52.05 -2.37
C GLY A 570 -18.59 52.56 -3.25
N ALA A 571 -18.72 52.09 -4.50
CA ALA A 571 -19.82 52.45 -5.37
C ALA A 571 -21.11 51.67 -5.07
N LYS A 572 -22.26 52.18 -5.55
CA LYS A 572 -23.61 51.70 -5.19
C LYS A 572 -24.42 51.28 -6.42
N LEU A 573 -24.76 50.00 -6.50
CA LEU A 573 -25.52 49.39 -7.59
C LEU A 573 -26.86 48.81 -7.09
N GLU A 574 -27.92 48.97 -7.89
CA GLU A 574 -29.18 48.21 -7.77
C GLU A 574 -29.56 47.57 -9.11
N ILE A 575 -29.78 46.25 -9.10
CA ILE A 575 -30.26 45.48 -10.24
C ILE A 575 -31.73 45.11 -9.98
N ASN A 576 -32.64 45.44 -10.90
CA ASN A 576 -34.10 45.33 -10.71
C ASN A 576 -34.74 44.10 -11.38
N GLU A 577 -36.03 43.89 -11.13
CA GLU A 577 -36.75 42.62 -11.28
C GLU A 577 -36.75 41.97 -12.68
N ASP A 578 -36.55 42.74 -13.76
CA ASP A 578 -36.51 42.24 -15.15
C ASP A 578 -35.11 42.35 -15.79
N ALA A 579 -34.06 42.62 -15.01
CA ALA A 579 -32.68 42.76 -15.51
C ALA A 579 -31.94 41.41 -15.64
N VAL A 580 -31.02 41.34 -16.60
CA VAL A 580 -30.15 40.18 -16.88
C VAL A 580 -28.71 40.66 -17.03
N VAL A 581 -27.82 40.23 -16.15
CA VAL A 581 -26.39 40.55 -16.23
C VAL A 581 -25.62 39.27 -16.52
N GLU A 582 -24.92 39.19 -17.65
CA GLU A 582 -24.14 37.98 -17.97
C GLU A 582 -22.96 37.84 -16.99
N LYS A 583 -22.25 38.94 -16.69
CA LYS A 583 -21.16 38.96 -15.69
C LYS A 583 -21.16 40.22 -14.83
N LEU A 584 -20.97 40.05 -13.52
CA LEU A 584 -20.82 41.12 -12.52
C LEU A 584 -19.43 41.06 -11.86
N GLU A 585 -18.64 42.11 -12.02
CA GLU A 585 -17.41 42.37 -11.28
C GLU A 585 -17.66 43.44 -10.20
N ALA A 586 -17.14 43.26 -8.99
CA ALA A 586 -17.18 44.30 -7.96
C ALA A 586 -15.97 44.28 -7.03
N GLU A 587 -15.39 45.46 -6.82
CA GLU A 587 -14.29 45.71 -5.88
C GLU A 587 -14.79 45.70 -4.42
N LYS A 588 -13.83 45.52 -3.50
CA LYS A 588 -14.01 45.59 -2.05
C LYS A 588 -14.75 46.86 -1.59
N GLU A 589 -15.56 46.74 -0.54
CA GLU A 589 -16.42 47.82 0.02
C GLU A 589 -17.52 48.38 -0.92
N ALA A 590 -17.73 47.84 -2.13
CA ALA A 590 -18.89 48.20 -2.96
C ALA A 590 -20.22 47.66 -2.35
N GLU A 591 -21.32 48.37 -2.55
CA GLU A 591 -22.66 47.97 -2.12
C GLU A 591 -23.50 47.55 -3.34
N VAL A 592 -23.88 46.27 -3.42
CA VAL A 592 -24.65 45.72 -4.55
C VAL A 592 -25.99 45.16 -4.06
N LYS A 593 -27.09 45.80 -4.48
CA LYS A 593 -28.45 45.31 -4.25
C LYS A 593 -28.99 44.60 -5.49
N ILE A 594 -29.50 43.39 -5.35
CA ILE A 594 -30.06 42.60 -6.45
C ILE A 594 -31.53 42.27 -6.16
N ASP A 595 -32.43 42.52 -7.09
CA ASP A 595 -33.83 42.16 -6.92
C ASP A 595 -34.05 40.64 -6.96
N ASN A 596 -35.12 40.20 -6.30
CA ASN A 596 -35.51 38.82 -6.15
C ASN A 596 -35.86 38.06 -7.43
N LYS A 597 -36.02 38.74 -8.58
CA LYS A 597 -36.23 38.13 -9.91
C LYS A 597 -35.11 38.38 -10.92
N ALA A 598 -34.16 39.28 -10.62
CA ALA A 598 -33.06 39.60 -11.52
C ALA A 598 -32.17 38.37 -11.78
N GLU A 599 -31.64 38.23 -13.00
CA GLU A 599 -30.70 37.17 -13.36
C GLU A 599 -29.27 37.73 -13.41
N VAL A 600 -28.35 37.11 -12.67
CA VAL A 600 -26.90 37.38 -12.77
C VAL A 600 -26.22 36.02 -12.93
N LYS A 601 -25.49 35.80 -14.04
CA LYS A 601 -25.02 34.46 -14.42
C LYS A 601 -23.62 34.15 -13.92
N GLU A 602 -22.71 35.12 -14.02
CA GLU A 602 -21.33 35.03 -13.53
C GLU A 602 -21.04 36.14 -12.51
N PHE A 603 -20.31 35.79 -11.44
CA PHE A 603 -19.86 36.70 -10.39
C PHE A 603 -18.33 36.61 -10.29
N ASP A 604 -17.66 37.76 -10.29
CA ASP A 604 -16.28 37.90 -9.84
C ASP A 604 -16.15 39.09 -8.88
N VAL A 605 -16.44 38.84 -7.61
CA VAL A 605 -16.57 39.88 -6.57
C VAL A 605 -15.56 39.67 -5.45
N GLU A 606 -14.91 40.73 -4.98
CA GLU A 606 -13.88 40.68 -3.93
C GLU A 606 -14.44 40.43 -2.51
N GLU A 607 -13.54 40.12 -1.58
CA GLU A 607 -13.82 40.04 -0.14
C GLU A 607 -14.27 41.38 0.46
N ASP A 608 -15.20 41.33 1.43
CA ASP A 608 -15.88 42.49 2.06
C ASP A 608 -16.71 43.38 1.09
N THR A 609 -17.21 42.83 -0.01
CA THR A 609 -18.26 43.47 -0.85
C THR A 609 -19.66 43.14 -0.33
N ASP A 610 -20.52 44.16 -0.24
CA ASP A 610 -21.77 44.15 0.51
C ASP A 610 -22.97 43.79 -0.40
N ILE A 611 -23.18 42.47 -0.64
CA ILE A 611 -24.23 41.94 -1.54
C ILE A 611 -25.54 41.64 -0.80
N TYR A 612 -26.65 42.30 -1.19
CA TYR A 612 -27.97 42.13 -0.59
C TYR A 612 -29.09 41.88 -1.60
N PHE A 613 -30.00 40.95 -1.29
CA PHE A 613 -31.21 40.71 -2.09
C PHE A 613 -32.42 41.51 -1.59
N GLY A 614 -33.31 41.91 -2.50
CA GLY A 614 -34.51 42.72 -2.22
C GLY A 614 -35.49 42.12 -1.20
N GLU A 615 -36.43 42.92 -0.68
CA GLU A 615 -37.29 42.58 0.48
C GLU A 615 -38.03 41.23 0.37
N ASP A 616 -37.41 40.18 0.91
CA ASP A 616 -38.07 38.93 1.28
C ASP A 616 -37.24 38.18 2.33
N LYS A 617 -37.81 37.17 2.99
CA LYS A 617 -37.10 36.39 4.04
C LYS A 617 -36.20 35.28 3.48
N ALA A 618 -35.44 35.61 2.44
CA ALA A 618 -34.43 34.74 1.87
C ALA A 618 -33.11 34.82 2.66
N LEU A 619 -32.25 33.84 2.46
CA LEU A 619 -30.89 33.78 2.99
C LEU A 619 -29.90 33.81 1.82
N THR A 620 -28.84 34.60 1.97
CA THR A 620 -27.73 34.69 1.01
C THR A 620 -26.67 33.64 1.34
N ILE A 621 -26.30 32.84 0.34
CA ILE A 621 -25.21 31.86 0.42
C ILE A 621 -24.12 32.27 -0.56
N ILE A 622 -22.89 32.48 -0.08
CA ILE A 622 -21.77 32.95 -0.90
C ILE A 622 -20.70 31.86 -0.98
N PHE A 623 -20.32 31.47 -2.19
CA PHE A 623 -19.25 30.49 -2.45
C PHE A 623 -17.95 31.21 -2.83
N MET A 624 -16.98 31.19 -1.92
CA MET A 624 -15.68 31.86 -2.06
C MET A 624 -14.62 30.90 -2.60
N SER A 625 -13.85 31.35 -3.58
CA SER A 625 -12.62 30.72 -4.06
C SER A 625 -11.53 31.78 -4.24
N GLU A 626 -10.33 31.53 -3.72
CA GLU A 626 -9.16 32.40 -3.89
C GLU A 626 -9.36 33.89 -3.48
N GLY A 627 -10.25 34.14 -2.51
CA GLY A 627 -10.61 35.49 -2.03
C GLY A 627 -11.75 36.16 -2.80
N LYS A 628 -12.27 35.52 -3.87
CA LYS A 628 -13.38 36.02 -4.70
C LYS A 628 -14.65 35.18 -4.53
N ALA A 629 -15.82 35.81 -4.58
CA ALA A 629 -17.11 35.14 -4.63
C ALA A 629 -17.41 34.69 -6.06
N ILE A 630 -17.33 33.38 -6.31
CA ILE A 630 -17.52 32.78 -7.65
C ILE A 630 -18.94 32.29 -7.91
N ARG A 631 -19.80 32.26 -6.88
CA ARG A 631 -21.24 32.02 -7.00
C ARG A 631 -21.97 32.58 -5.77
N VAL A 632 -23.12 33.20 -6.00
CA VAL A 632 -24.06 33.59 -4.95
C VAL A 632 -25.39 32.84 -5.17
N GLU A 633 -25.93 32.25 -4.11
CA GLU A 633 -27.18 31.48 -4.13
C GLU A 633 -28.20 32.04 -3.14
N LYS A 634 -29.48 31.86 -3.47
CA LYS A 634 -30.61 32.37 -2.70
C LYS A 634 -31.57 31.23 -2.34
N ILE A 635 -31.80 31.04 -1.05
CA ILE A 635 -32.71 30.01 -0.51
C ILE A 635 -33.67 30.61 0.52
N LYS A 636 -34.77 29.92 0.85
CA LYS A 636 -35.59 30.29 2.01
C LYS A 636 -35.01 29.69 3.27
N LYS A 637 -35.24 30.34 4.42
CA LYS A 637 -34.90 29.81 5.74
C LYS A 637 -35.48 28.39 5.94
N GLY A 638 -34.61 27.42 6.19
CA GLY A 638 -34.93 26.00 6.34
C GLY A 638 -34.84 25.16 5.05
N GLU A 639 -34.44 25.73 3.92
CA GLU A 639 -34.12 24.99 2.70
C GLU A 639 -32.62 24.59 2.66
N THR A 640 -32.26 23.67 1.77
CA THR A 640 -30.87 23.26 1.48
C THR A 640 -30.38 23.93 0.20
N VAL A 641 -29.08 24.22 0.12
CA VAL A 641 -28.42 24.72 -1.10
C VAL A 641 -27.85 23.56 -1.93
N LYS A 642 -27.86 23.65 -3.26
CA LYS A 642 -27.25 22.64 -4.13
C LYS A 642 -25.73 22.84 -4.20
N ARG A 643 -24.95 21.74 -4.25
CA ARG A 643 -23.50 21.82 -4.50
C ARG A 643 -23.23 22.48 -5.85
N PRO A 644 -22.31 23.46 -5.93
CA PRO A 644 -21.86 24.01 -7.20
C PRO A 644 -21.04 23.00 -8.01
N VAL A 645 -20.71 23.36 -9.24
CA VAL A 645 -19.55 22.74 -9.91
C VAL A 645 -18.34 23.09 -9.06
N ASP A 646 -17.51 22.10 -8.74
CA ASP A 646 -16.30 22.34 -7.95
C ASP A 646 -15.33 23.20 -8.78
N PRO A 647 -14.73 24.26 -8.20
CA PRO A 647 -13.85 25.16 -8.94
C PRO A 647 -12.58 24.44 -9.42
N ILE A 648 -11.89 25.08 -10.37
CA ILE A 648 -10.61 24.60 -10.91
C ILE A 648 -9.52 25.60 -10.53
N LYS A 649 -8.37 25.10 -10.05
CA LYS A 649 -7.16 25.87 -9.76
C LYS A 649 -5.96 25.17 -10.39
N GLU A 650 -5.05 25.92 -11.00
CA GLU A 650 -3.83 25.38 -11.59
C GLU A 650 -2.91 24.81 -10.49
N ASP A 651 -2.40 23.59 -10.69
CA ASP A 651 -1.59 22.80 -9.74
C ASP A 651 -2.24 22.43 -8.37
N TYR A 652 -3.56 22.56 -8.20
CA TYR A 652 -4.25 22.13 -6.97
C TYR A 652 -5.53 21.31 -7.23
N ASP A 653 -5.68 20.22 -6.47
CA ASP A 653 -6.87 19.40 -6.39
C ASP A 653 -7.90 20.08 -5.45
N PHE A 654 -9.18 20.16 -5.87
CA PHE A 654 -10.24 20.65 -5.01
C PHE A 654 -10.60 19.61 -3.93
N VAL A 655 -10.56 20.03 -2.66
CA VAL A 655 -10.79 19.13 -1.51
C VAL A 655 -12.26 19.10 -1.13
N ASN A 656 -12.79 20.22 -0.60
CA ASN A 656 -14.19 20.37 -0.24
C ASN A 656 -14.55 21.84 0.03
N TRP A 657 -15.84 22.08 0.26
CA TRP A 657 -16.41 23.32 0.75
C TRP A 657 -16.43 23.36 2.29
N PHE A 658 -16.17 24.52 2.90
CA PHE A 658 -16.05 24.72 4.36
C PHE A 658 -16.82 25.95 4.86
N THR A 659 -17.39 25.91 6.06
CA THR A 659 -18.17 27.04 6.64
C THR A 659 -17.31 28.09 7.35
N THR A 660 -16.00 27.87 7.43
CA THR A 660 -15.05 28.78 8.11
C THR A 660 -13.87 29.08 7.19
N GLU A 661 -13.38 30.32 7.25
CA GLU A 661 -12.14 30.75 6.57
C GLU A 661 -10.92 29.92 7.01
N ALA A 662 -10.92 29.46 8.27
CA ALA A 662 -9.93 28.55 8.83
C ALA A 662 -10.03 27.09 8.30
N MET A 663 -11.01 26.79 7.45
CA MET A 663 -11.26 25.49 6.82
C MET A 663 -11.30 24.31 7.81
N THR A 664 -11.93 24.53 8.96
CA THR A 664 -12.04 23.55 10.06
C THR A 664 -13.25 22.64 9.92
N ASP A 665 -14.37 23.17 9.43
CA ASP A 665 -15.67 22.53 9.45
C ASP A 665 -16.22 22.42 8.03
N ALA A 666 -16.19 21.20 7.48
CA ALA A 666 -16.65 20.92 6.12
C ALA A 666 -18.17 21.12 6.00
N PHE A 667 -18.60 21.79 4.93
CA PHE A 667 -20.01 22.11 4.71
C PHE A 667 -20.79 20.92 4.14
N ASP A 668 -21.92 20.59 4.79
CA ASP A 668 -22.84 19.55 4.35
C ASP A 668 -24.08 20.16 3.65
N PHE A 669 -24.12 19.99 2.33
CA PHE A 669 -25.23 20.41 1.46
C PHE A 669 -26.58 19.74 1.80
N GLY A 670 -26.60 18.69 2.62
CA GLY A 670 -27.81 18.08 3.16
C GLY A 670 -28.45 18.82 4.34
N VAL A 671 -27.76 19.81 4.94
CA VAL A 671 -28.23 20.52 6.13
C VAL A 671 -29.07 21.75 5.76
N ALA A 672 -30.23 21.87 6.39
CA ALA A 672 -31.12 23.03 6.25
C ALA A 672 -30.48 24.29 6.85
N ILE A 673 -30.46 25.39 6.10
CA ILE A 673 -29.74 26.61 6.47
C ILE A 673 -30.70 27.64 7.07
N ASP A 674 -30.30 28.26 8.18
CA ASP A 674 -31.15 29.10 9.02
C ASP A 674 -30.74 30.60 9.07
N GLU A 675 -29.54 30.94 8.60
CA GLU A 675 -29.01 32.31 8.50
C GLU A 675 -28.09 32.46 7.26
N ASN A 676 -27.63 33.68 6.94
CA ASN A 676 -26.71 33.89 5.82
C ASN A 676 -25.38 33.18 6.06
N LEU A 677 -24.76 32.64 5.01
CA LEU A 677 -23.58 31.78 5.14
C LEU A 677 -22.57 32.00 4.00
N THR A 678 -21.31 32.24 4.36
CA THR A 678 -20.17 32.22 3.44
C THR A 678 -19.47 30.86 3.52
N ILE A 679 -19.12 30.29 2.37
CA ILE A 679 -18.60 28.93 2.23
C ILE A 679 -17.34 28.98 1.37
N TYR A 680 -16.23 28.44 1.88
CA TYR A 680 -14.89 28.59 1.31
C TYR A 680 -14.41 27.30 0.64
N ALA A 681 -13.79 27.42 -0.54
CA ALA A 681 -13.12 26.34 -1.25
C ALA A 681 -11.76 25.99 -0.62
N GLN A 682 -11.56 24.73 -0.22
CA GLN A 682 -10.26 24.20 0.20
C GLN A 682 -9.54 23.48 -0.95
N TRP A 683 -8.21 23.63 -0.98
CA TRP A 683 -7.31 23.15 -2.03
C TRP A 683 -6.17 22.34 -1.43
N GLU A 684 -5.77 21.25 -2.09
CA GLU A 684 -4.55 20.49 -1.79
C GLU A 684 -3.66 20.47 -3.04
N LEU A 685 -2.34 20.57 -2.88
CA LEU A 685 -1.41 20.60 -4.02
C LEU A 685 -1.51 19.31 -4.84
N SER A 686 -1.76 19.40 -6.15
CA SER A 686 -1.80 18.23 -7.04
C SER A 686 -0.41 17.57 -7.13
N PRO A 687 -0.31 16.23 -7.17
CA PRO A 687 0.98 15.56 -7.17
C PRO A 687 1.65 15.57 -8.54
N TYR A 688 2.94 15.92 -8.59
CA TYR A 688 3.78 15.85 -9.77
C TYR A 688 3.90 14.41 -10.30
N LYS A 689 4.06 14.27 -11.61
CA LYS A 689 4.19 12.96 -12.28
C LYS A 689 5.66 12.57 -12.52
N ILE A 690 5.97 11.31 -12.27
CA ILE A 690 7.23 10.64 -12.62
C ILE A 690 6.93 9.66 -13.75
N GLN A 691 7.53 9.88 -14.92
CA GLN A 691 7.37 9.03 -16.09
C GLN A 691 8.67 8.25 -16.37
N PHE A 692 8.56 6.95 -16.64
CA PHE A 692 9.69 6.07 -16.92
C PHE A 692 9.66 5.65 -18.40
N PHE A 693 10.83 5.60 -19.05
CA PHE A 693 10.95 5.38 -20.49
C PHE A 693 12.00 4.31 -20.81
N ASN A 694 11.69 3.46 -21.80
CA ASN A 694 12.65 2.60 -22.48
C ASN A 694 12.88 3.15 -23.89
N VAL A 695 14.00 3.84 -24.08
CA VAL A 695 14.25 4.71 -25.24
C VAL A 695 13.12 5.74 -25.38
N ASP A 696 12.30 5.70 -26.42
CA ASP A 696 11.18 6.64 -26.64
C ASP A 696 9.82 6.04 -26.24
N VAL A 697 9.77 4.84 -25.66
CA VAL A 697 8.52 4.15 -25.24
C VAL A 697 8.29 4.36 -23.75
N GLU A 698 7.13 4.92 -23.39
CA GLU A 698 6.75 5.12 -21.98
C GLU A 698 6.35 3.79 -21.32
N MET A 699 6.89 3.54 -20.13
CA MET A 699 6.60 2.40 -19.26
C MET A 699 5.45 2.77 -18.31
N THR A 700 4.22 2.83 -18.84
CA THR A 700 3.03 3.27 -18.11
C THR A 700 2.82 2.57 -16.77
N ASP A 701 3.12 1.27 -16.70
CA ASP A 701 2.93 0.43 -15.51
C ASP A 701 3.86 0.80 -14.34
N LEU A 702 4.86 1.66 -14.57
CA LEU A 702 5.80 2.17 -13.57
C LEU A 702 5.57 3.65 -13.24
N ALA A 703 4.66 4.33 -13.95
CA ALA A 703 4.38 5.75 -13.74
C ALA A 703 3.88 6.01 -12.32
N GLN A 704 4.43 7.06 -11.69
CA GLN A 704 4.19 7.39 -10.28
C GLN A 704 3.83 8.86 -10.12
N THR A 705 3.27 9.21 -8.96
CA THR A 705 2.99 10.60 -8.58
C THR A 705 3.54 10.90 -7.19
N TYR A 706 4.00 12.12 -6.96
CA TYR A 706 4.67 12.53 -5.73
C TYR A 706 4.50 14.04 -5.45
N LYS A 707 4.69 14.47 -4.20
CA LYS A 707 4.63 15.88 -3.76
C LYS A 707 5.99 16.34 -3.21
N THR A 708 6.25 17.65 -3.22
CA THR A 708 7.46 18.22 -2.59
C THR A 708 7.51 17.83 -1.11
N GLY A 709 8.63 17.24 -0.67
CA GLY A 709 8.79 16.64 0.65
C GLY A 709 8.80 15.11 0.66
N ASP A 710 8.24 14.44 -0.36
CA ASP A 710 8.29 12.98 -0.48
C ASP A 710 9.71 12.48 -0.76
N ILE A 711 10.02 11.27 -0.29
CA ILE A 711 11.23 10.52 -0.68
C ILE A 711 10.77 9.27 -1.43
N ILE A 712 10.95 9.28 -2.75
CA ILE A 712 10.52 8.21 -3.65
C ILE A 712 11.72 7.33 -4.00
N ILE A 713 11.59 6.00 -3.93
CA ILE A 713 12.62 5.05 -4.38
C ILE A 713 12.11 4.35 -5.64
N PHE A 714 12.90 4.34 -6.70
CA PHE A 714 12.45 3.81 -7.99
C PHE A 714 12.48 2.28 -8.00
N ALA A 715 11.40 1.68 -8.50
CA ALA A 715 11.30 0.24 -8.70
C ALA A 715 12.36 -0.26 -9.69
N ILE A 716 12.82 -1.50 -9.50
CA ILE A 716 13.70 -2.19 -10.44
C ILE A 716 12.82 -2.89 -11.49
N PRO A 717 12.85 -2.47 -12.77
CA PRO A 717 12.02 -3.07 -13.81
C PRO A 717 12.53 -4.47 -14.17
N SER A 718 11.63 -5.44 -14.23
CA SER A 718 11.90 -6.77 -14.77
C SER A 718 11.47 -6.80 -16.23
N ILE A 719 12.43 -6.71 -17.15
CA ILE A 719 12.19 -6.76 -18.60
C ILE A 719 12.85 -8.02 -19.14
N GLU A 720 12.05 -8.87 -19.79
CA GLU A 720 12.52 -10.13 -20.35
C GLU A 720 13.67 -9.91 -21.36
N GLY A 721 14.67 -10.80 -21.33
CA GLY A 721 15.86 -10.69 -22.17
C GLY A 721 16.91 -9.66 -21.73
N HIS A 722 16.69 -8.90 -20.64
CA HIS A 722 17.54 -7.77 -20.26
C HIS A 722 17.96 -7.75 -18.77
N ASN A 723 19.18 -7.26 -18.52
CA ASN A 723 19.66 -6.86 -17.20
C ASN A 723 19.42 -5.36 -17.00
N PHE A 724 18.81 -4.97 -15.88
CA PHE A 724 18.69 -3.57 -15.47
C PHE A 724 20.04 -3.00 -15.02
N LEU A 725 20.45 -1.88 -15.62
CA LEU A 725 21.69 -1.14 -15.31
C LEU A 725 21.44 0.24 -14.67
N GLY A 726 20.22 0.56 -14.26
CA GLY A 726 19.88 1.81 -13.56
C GLY A 726 18.90 2.71 -14.31
N TRP A 727 18.33 3.67 -13.59
CA TRP A 727 17.60 4.80 -14.14
C TRP A 727 18.53 6.02 -14.30
N PHE A 728 18.29 6.82 -15.33
CA PHE A 728 19.06 8.02 -15.66
C PHE A 728 18.12 9.16 -16.03
N ASP A 729 18.49 10.41 -15.74
CA ASP A 729 17.72 11.62 -16.07
C ASP A 729 17.91 12.10 -17.53
N ASN A 730 18.74 11.38 -18.29
CA ASN A 730 19.21 11.75 -19.62
C ASN A 730 19.11 10.59 -20.63
N GLN A 731 18.99 10.92 -21.93
CA GLN A 731 18.84 9.93 -23.01
C GLN A 731 20.15 9.23 -23.40
N ASP A 732 21.31 9.80 -23.11
CA ASP A 732 22.62 9.20 -23.36
C ASP A 732 23.06 8.19 -22.29
N LEU A 733 22.25 8.03 -21.23
CA LEU A 733 22.43 7.08 -20.12
C LEU A 733 23.79 7.23 -19.42
N SER A 734 24.24 8.48 -19.27
CA SER A 734 25.53 8.85 -18.69
C SER A 734 25.39 9.51 -17.31
N GLY A 735 26.52 9.64 -16.60
CA GLY A 735 26.55 10.13 -15.22
C GLY A 735 26.27 9.03 -14.18
N ASP A 736 25.82 9.46 -13.00
CA ASP A 736 25.45 8.56 -11.90
C ASP A 736 24.00 8.06 -12.04
N ARG A 737 23.73 6.88 -11.45
CA ARG A 737 22.39 6.27 -11.48
C ARG A 737 21.45 6.98 -10.53
N VAL A 738 20.27 7.37 -11.01
CA VAL A 738 19.20 7.87 -10.16
C VAL A 738 18.51 6.69 -9.49
N LEU A 739 18.44 6.70 -8.15
CA LEU A 739 17.81 5.64 -7.36
C LEU A 739 16.41 6.03 -6.86
N GLY A 740 16.05 7.31 -6.99
CA GLY A 740 14.89 7.89 -6.36
C GLY A 740 14.85 9.41 -6.49
N LEU A 741 13.86 10.03 -5.83
CA LEU A 741 13.77 11.48 -5.60
C LEU A 741 13.94 11.78 -4.10
N ASP A 742 14.47 12.95 -3.81
CA ASP A 742 14.60 13.50 -2.47
C ASP A 742 13.48 14.50 -2.14
N SER A 743 13.40 14.90 -0.88
CA SER A 743 12.39 15.84 -0.37
C SER A 743 12.48 17.26 -0.94
N GLU A 744 13.55 17.59 -1.68
CA GLU A 744 13.75 18.89 -2.35
C GLU A 744 13.42 18.82 -3.87
N SER A 745 12.99 17.67 -4.38
CA SER A 745 12.71 17.45 -5.80
C SER A 745 11.37 18.04 -6.24
N GLU A 746 11.36 19.00 -7.18
CA GLU A 746 10.12 19.64 -7.67
C GLU A 746 9.82 19.38 -9.17
N GLY A 747 8.54 19.38 -9.54
CA GLY A 747 8.06 19.33 -10.92
C GLY A 747 8.08 17.94 -11.57
N HIS A 748 7.47 17.84 -12.76
CA HIS A 748 7.40 16.59 -13.54
C HIS A 748 8.79 16.05 -13.88
N LYS A 749 9.02 14.75 -13.60
CA LYS A 749 10.30 14.07 -13.85
C LYS A 749 10.16 13.01 -14.93
N LYS A 750 11.24 12.80 -15.69
CA LYS A 750 11.36 11.72 -16.69
C LYS A 750 12.65 10.96 -16.48
N PHE A 751 12.59 9.63 -16.50
CA PHE A 751 13.75 8.77 -16.32
C PHE A 751 13.84 7.69 -17.39
N MET A 752 15.05 7.51 -17.93
CA MET A 752 15.39 6.55 -18.97
C MET A 752 15.99 5.30 -18.34
N VAL A 753 15.53 4.11 -18.73
CA VAL A 753 16.13 2.85 -18.28
C VAL A 753 17.39 2.53 -19.09
N ASN A 754 18.48 2.19 -18.40
CA ASN A 754 19.62 1.54 -19.03
C ASN A 754 19.44 0.02 -18.94
N LEU A 755 19.35 -0.65 -20.09
CA LEU A 755 19.17 -2.09 -20.20
C LEU A 755 20.32 -2.72 -20.97
N LYS A 756 20.76 -3.89 -20.52
CA LYS A 756 21.73 -4.71 -21.24
C LYS A 756 21.15 -6.09 -21.53
N VAL A 757 20.93 -6.36 -22.82
CA VAL A 757 20.61 -7.70 -23.36
C VAL A 757 21.60 -8.74 -22.82
N PHE A 758 21.11 -9.95 -22.51
CA PHE A 758 21.94 -11.08 -22.07
C PHE A 758 23.03 -11.47 -23.10
#